data_AF-A0A8T0E980-F1
#
_entry.id   AF-A0A8T0E980-F1
#
_cell.length_a   1.000
_cell.length_b   1.000
_cell.length_c   1.000
_cell.angle_alpha   90.00
_cell.angle_beta   90.00
_cell.angle_gamma   90.00
#
_symmetry.space_group_name_H-M   'P 1'
#
loop_
_entity.id
_entity.type
_entity.pdbx_description
1 polymer ?
#
loop_
_entity_poly.entity_id
_entity_poly.type
_entity_poly.pdbx_seq_one_letter_code
_entity_poly.pdbx_strand_id
1 'polypeptide(L)'
;MDNEQPHQEHVKCVVVGDTAVGKTRLICARACNARLTLNQLLTTHIPTVWAIDQYRIYKEVLERSCEVVDGVNVSLRLWDTFGDHDKDRRFAYGRSDVVLLCFSIANPMSLRNCKVVWYPEIRRFCPSTPIILVGCKNDLRYMYRDEQFLSLCRDRSPFFRGNHPCVSSRFPEFGRPLRESDILSPEQGRTVAKEIGAPYYETSVLTHFGVNEVFENVIRAALLSRRQQRFWMTNLKHVQRPLLQVPFCPPEPRPPQVIVPPPQFEDDMLSLLHSQMYTDVIFLTGKVGFAAHKSVLSAVCNSLYKLFTLDIAAEGTLGGRSASDSSVVSSSDSSVGNFNTDTEQLLTESPHSVITCASFCLSRSHHNTNQNNVSEARHGSVRRRSSCQIHPESLTHGTNVPTGVRRILDHRAYQCISIERCEGLDHRGRVTSSIQTIVTLANVITPSAMQNCLRFLYTGDLGHKMCINMTELLEAAELMDIPELQTFDQELCSPVQLMITSGQHSQKDIRADLHEKFAQKVRNRMREVCLHQGLFSDVYFQLEDGLCCAHKPILMARCDVMAAMFRGDFRESSAKVVHFPGVTKCCFQQLLVYLYTDEIDDTVTPSNCLDILELANRLCLPRLVGLVEQKVIHDFIKLSNTGKDTTEHALRLLEPCQMHNADQLADWCLYHIAVNYNDICRKTPKLLRNLHPENQAYLNRNRWPPVWYLKEYDYYERCVRERQWQEKPPKVFKRHRNNSTSGCLCFTGRSIDIIFCLAFVMNK
;
A
#
# COMPACT_ATOMS: atom_id res chain seq x y z
N MET A 1 -25.60 -42.68 42.57
CA MET A 1 -25.91 -43.98 41.97
C MET A 1 -25.07 -44.08 40.73
N ASP A 2 -24.31 -45.15 40.67
CA ASP A 2 -22.98 -45.14 40.09
C ASP A 2 -23.02 -45.57 38.64
N ASN A 3 -22.32 -44.81 37.80
CA ASN A 3 -22.16 -45.11 36.39
C ASN A 3 -20.65 -45.15 36.05
N GLU A 4 -19.88 -45.77 36.95
CA GLU A 4 -18.47 -46.09 36.71
C GLU A 4 -18.41 -47.11 35.58
N GLN A 5 -18.06 -46.64 34.37
CA GLN A 5 -17.70 -47.53 33.28
C GLN A 5 -16.49 -48.36 33.73
N PRO A 6 -16.53 -49.70 33.67
CA PRO A 6 -15.61 -50.59 34.42
C PRO A 6 -14.11 -50.53 34.00
N HIS A 7 -13.73 -49.61 33.11
CA HIS A 7 -12.38 -49.42 32.58
C HIS A 7 -11.95 -47.95 32.47
N GLN A 8 -12.64 -47.00 33.11
CA GLN A 8 -12.23 -45.59 33.12
C GLN A 8 -11.19 -45.30 34.21
N GLU A 9 -10.06 -44.70 33.82
CA GLU A 9 -9.00 -44.27 34.74
C GLU A 9 -9.16 -42.77 35.03
N HIS A 10 -9.40 -42.41 36.30
CA HIS A 10 -9.43 -41.00 36.70
C HIS A 10 -8.00 -40.45 36.88
N VAL A 11 -7.73 -39.24 36.39
CA VAL A 11 -6.45 -38.54 36.55
C VAL A 11 -6.68 -37.14 37.10
N LYS A 12 -6.13 -36.87 38.29
CA LYS A 12 -6.08 -35.53 38.89
C LYS A 12 -4.78 -34.82 38.50
N CYS A 13 -4.91 -33.75 37.72
CA CYS A 13 -3.82 -32.85 37.37
C CYS A 13 -3.95 -31.52 38.13
N VAL A 14 -2.91 -31.13 38.86
CA VAL A 14 -2.85 -29.83 39.55
C VAL A 14 -1.93 -28.88 38.81
N VAL A 15 -2.40 -27.67 38.51
CA VAL A 15 -1.70 -26.67 37.70
C VAL A 15 -1.20 -25.53 38.58
N VAL A 16 0.12 -25.41 38.72
CA VAL A 16 0.78 -24.49 39.66
C VAL A 16 1.80 -23.59 38.95
N GLY A 17 2.29 -22.56 39.66
CA GLY A 17 3.17 -21.52 39.10
C GLY A 17 2.72 -20.11 39.49
N ASP A 18 3.51 -19.10 39.17
CA ASP A 18 3.29 -17.71 39.57
C ASP A 18 1.92 -17.14 39.12
N THR A 19 1.52 -16.01 39.71
CA THR A 19 0.34 -15.25 39.27
C THR A 19 0.54 -14.73 37.83
N ALA A 20 -0.56 -14.62 37.07
CA ALA A 20 -0.62 -14.17 35.68
C ALA A 20 0.11 -15.00 34.59
N VAL A 21 0.85 -16.07 34.93
CA VAL A 21 1.63 -16.85 33.93
C VAL A 21 0.79 -17.54 32.85
N GLY A 22 -0.52 -17.67 33.03
CA GLY A 22 -1.45 -18.21 32.02
C GLY A 22 -2.19 -19.50 32.43
N LYS A 23 -2.04 -19.98 33.67
CA LYS A 23 -2.63 -21.24 34.17
C LYS A 23 -4.13 -21.36 33.87
N THR A 24 -4.94 -20.41 34.36
CA THR A 24 -6.39 -20.35 34.15
C THR A 24 -6.77 -20.30 32.66
N ARG A 25 -6.02 -19.54 31.84
CA ARG A 25 -6.24 -19.46 30.38
C ARG A 25 -6.00 -20.80 29.71
N LEU A 26 -4.93 -21.51 30.08
CA LEU A 26 -4.59 -22.83 29.55
C LEU A 26 -5.64 -23.88 29.92
N ILE A 27 -6.13 -23.85 31.16
CA ILE A 27 -7.22 -24.73 31.63
C ILE A 27 -8.51 -24.44 30.86
N CYS A 28 -8.91 -23.18 30.70
CA CYS A 28 -10.11 -22.82 29.95
C CYS A 28 -10.00 -23.18 28.46
N ALA A 29 -8.84 -22.99 27.85
CA ALA A 29 -8.59 -23.40 26.46
C ALA A 29 -8.81 -24.91 26.28
N ARG A 30 -8.28 -25.71 27.21
CA ARG A 30 -8.47 -27.17 27.22
C ARG A 30 -9.91 -27.58 27.50
N ALA A 31 -10.53 -27.03 28.54
CA ALA A 31 -11.89 -27.40 28.98
C ALA A 31 -12.98 -27.03 27.96
N CYS A 32 -12.81 -25.91 27.26
CA CYS A 32 -13.73 -25.49 26.20
C CYS A 32 -13.34 -26.04 24.81
N ASN A 33 -12.10 -26.51 24.63
CA ASN A 33 -11.49 -26.90 23.35
C ASN A 33 -11.76 -25.86 22.23
N ALA A 34 -11.62 -24.58 22.58
CA ALA A 34 -12.04 -23.46 21.74
C ALA A 34 -10.89 -22.47 21.52
N ARG A 35 -10.72 -22.03 20.26
CA ARG A 35 -9.81 -20.93 19.91
C ARG A 35 -10.41 -19.60 20.34
N LEU A 36 -9.65 -18.84 21.13
CA LEU A 36 -10.01 -17.49 21.55
C LEU A 36 -9.25 -16.47 20.72
N THR A 37 -9.96 -15.45 20.22
CA THR A 37 -9.32 -14.32 19.55
C THR A 37 -8.44 -13.53 20.52
N LEU A 38 -7.44 -12.82 20.00
CA LEU A 38 -6.60 -11.93 20.79
C LEU A 38 -7.43 -10.93 21.62
N ASN A 39 -8.47 -10.35 21.03
CA ASN A 39 -9.34 -9.40 21.73
C ASN A 39 -10.06 -10.05 22.93
N GLN A 40 -10.60 -11.27 22.77
CA GLN A 40 -11.23 -12.06 23.85
C GLN A 40 -10.22 -12.44 24.94
N LEU A 41 -9.01 -12.85 24.57
CA LEU A 41 -7.94 -13.16 25.53
C LEU A 41 -7.45 -11.95 26.33
N LEU A 42 -7.65 -10.74 25.80
CA LEU A 42 -7.36 -9.51 26.50
C LEU A 42 -8.59 -8.95 27.27
N THR A 43 -9.84 -9.11 26.81
CA THR A 43 -11.07 -8.59 27.50
C THR A 43 -11.57 -9.49 28.63
N THR A 44 -11.69 -10.79 28.41
CA THR A 44 -12.50 -11.66 29.27
C THR A 44 -11.77 -11.96 30.57
N HIS A 45 -12.19 -11.38 31.70
CA HIS A 45 -11.68 -11.78 33.01
C HIS A 45 -12.17 -13.19 33.38
N ILE A 46 -11.26 -14.08 33.77
CA ILE A 46 -11.58 -15.43 34.27
C ILE A 46 -10.95 -15.57 35.67
N PRO A 47 -11.76 -15.71 36.74
CA PRO A 47 -11.23 -15.82 38.10
C PRO A 47 -10.63 -17.21 38.36
N THR A 48 -9.47 -17.27 39.02
CA THR A 48 -8.63 -18.48 39.25
C THR A 48 -9.33 -19.62 40.00
N VAL A 49 -10.50 -19.38 40.63
CA VAL A 49 -11.33 -20.45 41.25
C VAL A 49 -12.20 -21.19 40.21
N TRP A 50 -12.10 -20.85 38.91
CA TRP A 50 -12.95 -21.41 37.86
C TRP A 50 -12.86 -22.93 37.68
N ALA A 51 -11.73 -23.58 37.94
CA ALA A 51 -11.57 -24.98 37.55
C ALA A 51 -12.25 -25.98 38.50
N ILE A 52 -12.42 -25.64 39.78
CA ILE A 52 -12.71 -26.64 40.83
C ILE A 52 -14.19 -27.06 40.83
N ASP A 53 -15.13 -26.12 40.72
CA ASP A 53 -16.57 -26.43 40.74
C ASP A 53 -17.18 -26.68 39.35
N GLN A 54 -16.57 -26.18 38.27
CA GLN A 54 -17.24 -26.19 36.96
C GLN A 54 -17.37 -27.57 36.32
N TYR A 55 -16.53 -28.54 36.69
CA TYR A 55 -16.76 -29.96 36.34
C TYR A 55 -18.03 -30.56 36.95
N ARG A 56 -18.59 -29.95 38.00
CA ARG A 56 -19.85 -30.36 38.64
C ARG A 56 -21.07 -29.59 38.10
N ILE A 57 -20.84 -28.41 37.53
CA ILE A 57 -21.89 -27.46 37.11
C ILE A 57 -22.16 -27.56 35.60
N TYR A 58 -21.11 -27.62 34.77
CA TYR A 58 -21.25 -27.62 33.30
C TYR A 58 -21.04 -29.02 32.72
N LYS A 59 -22.15 -29.63 32.27
CA LYS A 59 -22.18 -30.96 31.65
C LYS A 59 -21.19 -31.10 30.47
N GLU A 60 -21.07 -30.08 29.62
CA GLU A 60 -20.12 -30.10 28.51
C GLU A 60 -18.65 -30.15 28.96
N VAL A 61 -18.30 -29.50 30.07
CA VAL A 61 -16.93 -29.51 30.61
C VAL A 61 -16.59 -30.89 31.19
N LEU A 62 -17.59 -31.54 31.81
CA LEU A 62 -17.47 -32.92 32.28
C LEU A 62 -17.34 -33.92 31.13
N GLU A 63 -18.13 -33.75 30.06
CA GLU A 63 -18.06 -34.60 28.86
C GLU A 63 -16.71 -34.45 28.14
N ARG A 64 -16.24 -33.21 27.93
CA ARG A 64 -14.91 -32.92 27.37
C ARG A 64 -13.74 -33.30 28.29
N SER A 65 -14.00 -33.66 29.55
CA SER A 65 -12.98 -34.21 30.47
C SER A 65 -12.67 -35.68 30.22
N CYS A 66 -13.50 -36.36 29.43
CA CYS A 66 -13.31 -37.77 29.08
C CYS A 66 -12.66 -37.89 27.70
N GLU A 67 -11.57 -38.65 27.59
CA GLU A 67 -10.81 -38.83 26.35
C GLU A 67 -10.10 -40.19 26.29
N VAL A 68 -9.60 -40.61 25.13
CA VAL A 68 -8.85 -41.88 25.02
C VAL A 68 -7.39 -41.60 24.69
N VAL A 69 -6.49 -41.92 25.62
CA VAL A 69 -5.03 -41.74 25.46
C VAL A 69 -4.36 -43.10 25.43
N ASP A 70 -3.63 -43.39 24.36
CA ASP A 70 -2.89 -44.66 24.14
C ASP A 70 -3.73 -45.93 24.37
N GLY A 71 -5.04 -45.85 24.06
CA GLY A 71 -6.02 -46.94 24.23
C GLY A 71 -6.69 -47.01 25.62
N VAL A 72 -6.40 -46.09 26.53
CA VAL A 72 -6.96 -46.04 27.89
C VAL A 72 -8.02 -44.93 28.00
N ASN A 73 -9.18 -45.23 28.58
CA ASN A 73 -10.26 -44.26 28.81
C ASN A 73 -9.90 -43.32 29.99
N VAL A 74 -9.48 -42.11 29.62
CA VAL A 74 -9.20 -40.88 30.36
C VAL A 74 -10.42 -40.29 31.10
N SER A 75 -10.39 -40.00 32.40
CA SER A 75 -11.18 -38.89 32.96
C SER A 75 -10.25 -37.88 33.65
N LEU A 76 -9.92 -36.78 32.95
CA LEU A 76 -8.95 -35.77 33.37
C LEU A 76 -9.61 -34.62 34.14
N ARG A 77 -9.28 -34.48 35.43
CA ARG A 77 -9.75 -33.36 36.27
C ARG A 77 -8.63 -32.36 36.52
N LEU A 78 -8.80 -31.13 36.04
CA LEU A 78 -7.84 -30.04 36.19
C LEU A 78 -8.13 -29.22 37.46
N TRP A 79 -7.08 -28.92 38.23
CA TRP A 79 -7.16 -28.08 39.43
C TRP A 79 -6.27 -26.84 39.22
N ASP A 80 -6.90 -25.68 39.04
CA ASP A 80 -6.21 -24.39 38.99
C ASP A 80 -5.80 -23.94 40.41
N THR A 81 -4.72 -23.18 40.52
CA THR A 81 -4.27 -22.63 41.81
C THR A 81 -3.86 -21.16 41.70
N PHE A 82 -4.10 -20.40 42.77
CA PHE A 82 -3.49 -19.10 42.96
C PHE A 82 -1.96 -19.20 43.01
N GLY A 83 -1.27 -18.17 42.50
CA GLY A 83 0.19 -18.09 42.56
C GLY A 83 0.70 -17.53 43.89
N ASP A 84 -0.11 -16.70 44.53
CA ASP A 84 0.18 -15.83 45.68
C ASP A 84 -0.50 -16.28 46.99
N HIS A 85 -1.49 -17.18 46.92
CA HIS A 85 -2.21 -17.69 48.10
C HIS A 85 -1.62 -19.00 48.63
N ASP A 86 -0.52 -18.90 49.38
CA ASP A 86 0.26 -19.99 49.99
C ASP A 86 -0.52 -21.00 50.83
N LYS A 87 -1.60 -20.57 51.49
CA LYS A 87 -2.41 -21.44 52.36
C LYS A 87 -3.41 -22.25 51.54
N ASP A 88 -4.08 -21.59 50.61
CA ASP A 88 -5.23 -22.13 49.89
C ASP A 88 -4.80 -23.16 48.84
N ARG A 89 -3.66 -22.94 48.16
CA ARG A 89 -3.15 -23.90 47.16
C ARG A 89 -2.71 -25.25 47.73
N ARG A 90 -2.43 -25.35 49.04
CA ARG A 90 -1.99 -26.61 49.69
C ARG A 90 -3.05 -27.71 49.61
N PHE A 91 -4.33 -27.34 49.65
CA PHE A 91 -5.43 -28.29 49.53
C PHE A 91 -5.50 -28.94 48.14
N ALA A 92 -5.01 -28.25 47.09
CA ALA A 92 -5.02 -28.79 45.73
C ALA A 92 -4.08 -30.01 45.57
N TYR A 93 -2.93 -30.03 46.24
CA TYR A 93 -1.93 -31.11 46.12
C TYR A 93 -2.41 -32.50 46.58
N GLY A 94 -3.43 -32.59 47.44
CA GLY A 94 -3.89 -33.87 47.98
C GLY A 94 -4.33 -34.87 46.89
N ARG A 95 -3.71 -36.07 46.89
CA ARG A 95 -3.94 -37.15 45.91
C ARG A 95 -3.75 -36.74 44.44
N SER A 96 -2.75 -35.91 44.15
CA SER A 96 -2.40 -35.53 42.77
C SER A 96 -1.71 -36.68 42.03
N ASP A 97 -2.23 -37.05 40.87
CA ASP A 97 -1.60 -38.06 40.00
C ASP A 97 -0.44 -37.46 39.18
N VAL A 98 -0.50 -36.15 38.92
CA VAL A 98 0.47 -35.38 38.13
C VAL A 98 0.36 -33.88 38.44
N VAL A 99 1.48 -33.16 38.34
CA VAL A 99 1.53 -31.71 38.53
C VAL A 99 2.04 -31.02 37.26
N LEU A 100 1.32 -30.00 36.81
CA LEU A 100 1.69 -29.14 35.70
C LEU A 100 2.28 -27.85 36.25
N LEU A 101 3.58 -27.65 36.09
CA LEU A 101 4.31 -26.48 36.58
C LEU A 101 4.47 -25.46 35.43
N CYS A 102 3.77 -24.34 35.53
CA CYS A 102 3.67 -23.34 34.46
C CYS A 102 4.49 -22.08 34.76
N PHE A 103 5.17 -21.56 33.74
CA PHE A 103 5.77 -20.22 33.73
C PHE A 103 5.37 -19.45 32.47
N SER A 104 5.57 -18.13 32.46
CA SER A 104 5.35 -17.28 31.29
C SER A 104 6.65 -17.16 30.52
N ILE A 105 6.68 -17.52 29.23
CA ILE A 105 7.91 -17.38 28.42
C ILE A 105 8.36 -15.92 28.26
N ALA A 106 7.50 -14.96 28.58
CA ALA A 106 7.84 -13.54 28.59
C ALA A 106 8.34 -13.04 29.97
N ASN A 107 8.34 -13.87 31.02
CA ASN A 107 8.72 -13.47 32.38
C ASN A 107 9.85 -14.37 32.91
N PRO A 108 11.13 -13.93 32.84
CA PRO A 108 12.29 -14.68 33.32
C PRO A 108 12.24 -15.05 34.81
N MET A 109 11.60 -14.22 35.64
CA MET A 109 11.44 -14.51 37.07
C MET A 109 10.51 -15.70 37.31
N SER A 110 9.47 -15.87 36.50
CA SER A 110 8.55 -17.02 36.64
C SER A 110 9.22 -18.36 36.35
N LEU A 111 10.17 -18.41 35.39
CA LEU A 111 11.00 -19.59 35.16
C LEU A 111 11.97 -19.84 36.32
N ARG A 112 12.60 -18.79 36.88
CA ARG A 112 13.46 -18.91 38.06
C ARG A 112 12.68 -19.46 39.26
N ASN A 113 11.48 -18.95 39.49
CA ASN A 113 10.59 -19.37 40.58
C ASN A 113 10.14 -20.83 40.44
N CYS A 114 10.01 -21.36 39.23
CA CYS A 114 9.76 -22.80 39.03
C CYS A 114 10.82 -23.68 39.71
N LYS A 115 12.10 -23.29 39.64
CA LYS A 115 13.21 -24.00 40.28
C LYS A 115 13.31 -23.75 41.79
N VAL A 116 13.20 -22.50 42.23
CA VAL A 116 13.57 -22.10 43.61
C VAL A 116 12.40 -22.02 44.59
N VAL A 117 11.15 -21.92 44.09
CA VAL A 117 9.93 -21.86 44.91
C VAL A 117 9.06 -23.10 44.67
N TRP A 118 8.60 -23.27 43.44
CA TRP A 118 7.56 -24.25 43.13
C TRP A 118 8.05 -25.70 43.19
N TYR A 119 9.20 -26.03 42.61
CA TYR A 119 9.72 -27.40 42.65
C TYR A 119 9.95 -27.93 44.08
N PRO A 120 10.60 -27.18 45.00
CA PRO A 120 10.68 -27.57 46.41
C PRO A 120 9.32 -27.73 47.10
N GLU A 121 8.36 -26.84 46.82
CA GLU A 121 7.00 -26.95 47.37
C GLU A 121 6.29 -28.21 46.89
N ILE A 122 6.30 -28.46 45.58
CA ILE A 122 5.69 -29.65 44.97
C ILE A 122 6.33 -30.91 45.56
N ARG A 123 7.66 -30.98 45.67
CA ARG A 123 8.34 -32.16 46.24
C ARG A 123 8.07 -32.36 47.73
N ARG A 124 7.74 -31.30 48.48
CA ARG A 124 7.33 -31.38 49.89
C ARG A 124 5.94 -32.02 50.07
N PHE A 125 4.97 -31.68 49.21
CA PHE A 125 3.58 -32.19 49.32
C PHE A 125 3.30 -33.40 48.43
N CYS A 126 4.06 -33.58 47.36
CA CYS A 126 3.91 -34.60 46.32
C CYS A 126 5.28 -35.22 45.95
N PRO A 127 5.92 -36.00 46.85
CA PRO A 127 7.32 -36.43 46.66
C PRO A 127 7.57 -37.26 45.40
N SER A 128 6.67 -38.20 45.09
CA SER A 128 6.77 -39.14 43.96
C SER A 128 5.89 -38.81 42.76
N THR A 129 5.10 -37.73 42.82
CA THR A 129 4.19 -37.34 41.74
C THR A 129 4.99 -36.81 40.54
N PRO A 130 4.70 -37.25 39.30
CA PRO A 130 5.35 -36.72 38.10
C PRO A 130 5.04 -35.22 37.94
N ILE A 131 6.05 -34.47 37.50
CA ILE A 131 5.94 -33.04 37.18
C ILE A 131 6.17 -32.87 35.67
N ILE A 132 5.41 -32.00 35.03
CA ILE A 132 5.66 -31.52 33.67
C ILE A 132 5.87 -30.01 33.71
N LEU A 133 6.95 -29.51 33.10
CA LEU A 133 7.24 -28.07 33.02
C LEU A 133 6.63 -27.48 31.73
N VAL A 134 5.93 -26.35 31.85
CA VAL A 134 5.24 -25.70 30.73
C VAL A 134 5.62 -24.23 30.60
N GLY A 135 6.12 -23.85 29.42
CA GLY A 135 6.21 -22.45 29.00
C GLY A 135 4.90 -21.99 28.37
N CYS A 136 4.17 -21.12 29.04
CA CYS A 136 2.94 -20.50 28.54
C CYS A 136 3.22 -19.21 27.77
N LYS A 137 2.26 -18.81 26.92
CA LYS A 137 2.28 -17.58 26.08
C LYS A 137 3.34 -17.62 24.97
N ASN A 138 3.60 -18.81 24.38
CA ASN A 138 4.60 -19.03 23.32
C ASN A 138 4.50 -18.02 22.15
N ASP A 139 3.29 -17.55 21.84
CA ASP A 139 2.99 -16.51 20.85
C ASP A 139 3.80 -15.21 21.02
N LEU A 140 4.16 -14.86 22.27
CA LEU A 140 4.95 -13.67 22.55
C LEU A 140 6.37 -13.70 21.98
N ARG A 141 6.88 -14.84 21.49
CA ARG A 141 8.19 -14.93 20.78
C ARG A 141 8.22 -14.21 19.43
N TYR A 142 7.08 -13.96 18.81
CA TYR A 142 7.00 -13.22 17.55
C TYR A 142 6.06 -12.01 17.66
N MET A 143 5.02 -12.08 18.50
CA MET A 143 4.04 -11.00 18.62
C MET A 143 4.51 -9.76 19.38
N TYR A 144 5.62 -9.81 20.12
CA TYR A 144 6.12 -8.64 20.86
C TYR A 144 6.55 -7.46 19.96
N ARG A 145 6.68 -7.68 18.64
CA ARG A 145 6.92 -6.66 17.62
C ARG A 145 5.70 -6.38 16.71
N ASP A 146 4.58 -7.09 16.90
CA ASP A 146 3.40 -6.98 16.03
C ASP A 146 2.60 -5.71 16.39
N GLU A 147 2.35 -4.84 15.40
CA GLU A 147 1.67 -3.56 15.65
C GLU A 147 0.19 -3.71 16.03
N GLN A 148 -0.49 -4.76 15.57
CA GLN A 148 -1.89 -5.03 15.92
C GLN A 148 -1.99 -5.49 17.38
N PHE A 149 -1.04 -6.31 17.84
CA PHE A 149 -0.88 -6.68 19.24
C PHE A 149 -0.52 -5.47 20.11
N LEU A 150 0.46 -4.66 19.69
CA LEU A 150 0.92 -3.50 20.45
C LEU A 150 -0.15 -2.40 20.55
N SER A 151 -0.95 -2.15 19.50
CA SER A 151 -2.05 -1.18 19.54
C SER A 151 -3.16 -1.64 20.49
N LEU A 152 -3.62 -2.89 20.39
CA LEU A 152 -4.59 -3.48 21.33
C LEU A 152 -4.14 -3.42 22.80
N CYS A 153 -2.83 -3.45 23.07
CA CYS A 153 -2.27 -3.26 24.40
C CYS A 153 -2.27 -1.79 24.87
N ARG A 154 -2.16 -0.81 23.96
CA ARG A 154 -2.19 0.63 24.28
C ARG A 154 -3.60 1.10 24.66
N ASP A 155 -4.60 0.75 23.87
CA ASP A 155 -5.98 1.28 23.98
C ASP A 155 -6.67 0.97 25.32
N ARG A 156 -6.13 0.02 26.09
CA ARG A 156 -6.72 -0.49 27.34
C ARG A 156 -6.22 0.19 28.62
N SER A 157 -5.33 1.19 28.51
CA SER A 157 -4.83 1.97 29.65
C SER A 157 -4.94 3.48 29.40
N PRO A 158 -6.15 4.08 29.53
CA PRO A 158 -6.42 5.48 29.17
C PRO A 158 -5.78 6.53 30.10
N PHE A 159 -4.89 6.15 31.01
CA PHE A 159 -4.22 7.04 31.97
C PHE A 159 -2.83 7.55 31.51
N PHE A 160 -2.42 7.27 30.27
CA PHE A 160 -1.11 7.71 29.74
C PHE A 160 -1.24 8.82 28.69
N ARG A 161 -0.73 10.01 29.01
CA ARG A 161 -0.27 11.02 28.02
C ARG A 161 1.25 11.10 28.07
N GLY A 162 1.94 10.97 26.93
CA GLY A 162 3.38 11.23 26.81
C GLY A 162 4.14 10.19 25.98
N ASN A 163 5.14 10.65 25.22
CA ASN A 163 5.93 9.86 24.30
C ASN A 163 6.94 8.95 25.03
N HIS A 164 6.50 7.79 25.53
CA HIS A 164 7.41 6.74 25.99
C HIS A 164 6.75 5.34 25.91
N PRO A 165 7.49 4.23 25.68
CA PRO A 165 6.87 2.92 25.50
C PRO A 165 6.18 2.36 26.77
N CYS A 166 5.28 1.39 26.56
CA CYS A 166 4.00 1.22 27.25
C CYS A 166 3.90 0.38 28.57
N VAL A 167 2.67 0.36 29.12
CA VAL A 167 1.96 -0.65 29.96
C VAL A 167 1.77 -0.35 31.47
N SER A 168 0.50 -0.30 31.93
CA SER A 168 0.14 -0.46 33.36
C SER A 168 -1.20 -1.18 33.62
N SER A 169 -1.35 -1.61 34.89
CA SER A 169 -2.54 -1.96 35.68
C SER A 169 -3.41 -3.20 35.41
N ARG A 170 -3.30 -3.92 34.28
CA ARG A 170 -3.88 -5.29 34.16
C ARG A 170 -2.95 -6.41 33.68
N PHE A 171 -1.67 -6.08 33.48
CA PHE A 171 -0.56 -7.04 33.38
C PHE A 171 0.47 -6.70 34.46
N PRO A 172 0.44 -7.35 35.65
CA PRO A 172 1.38 -7.04 36.74
C PRO A 172 2.80 -7.59 36.51
N GLU A 173 3.05 -8.39 35.46
CA GLU A 173 4.35 -9.03 35.20
C GLU A 173 5.48 -8.06 34.81
N PHE A 174 5.18 -6.86 34.30
CA PHE A 174 6.22 -5.99 33.69
C PHE A 174 6.38 -4.61 34.31
N GLY A 175 5.29 -3.89 34.60
CA GLY A 175 5.32 -2.47 35.00
C GLY A 175 6.05 -1.53 34.00
N ARG A 176 6.30 -2.05 32.79
CA ARG A 176 7.17 -1.50 31.73
C ARG A 176 6.84 -2.22 30.42
N PRO A 177 7.42 -1.82 29.28
CA PRO A 177 7.23 -2.50 28.00
C PRO A 177 7.86 -3.89 28.00
N LEU A 178 7.24 -4.85 27.33
CA LEU A 178 7.86 -6.14 27.04
C LEU A 178 9.07 -5.95 26.12
N ARG A 179 10.26 -6.37 26.56
CA ARG A 179 11.51 -6.26 25.78
C ARG A 179 11.90 -7.60 25.19
N GLU A 180 12.70 -7.56 24.13
CA GLU A 180 13.33 -8.75 23.53
C GLU A 180 14.15 -9.54 24.57
N SER A 181 14.78 -8.84 25.53
CA SER A 181 15.51 -9.43 26.66
C SER A 181 14.64 -10.15 27.70
N ASP A 182 13.33 -9.89 27.72
CA ASP A 182 12.40 -10.52 28.64
C ASP A 182 11.85 -11.85 28.05
N ILE A 183 12.00 -12.06 26.73
CA ILE A 183 11.56 -13.29 26.04
C ILE A 183 12.56 -14.43 26.28
N LEU A 184 12.10 -15.48 26.97
CA LEU A 184 12.86 -16.68 27.24
C LEU A 184 12.97 -17.55 25.98
N SER A 185 14.22 -17.96 25.71
CA SER A 185 14.52 -19.01 24.76
C SER A 185 14.03 -20.39 25.27
N PRO A 186 13.67 -21.30 24.37
CA PRO A 186 13.25 -22.66 24.72
C PRO A 186 14.36 -23.47 25.41
N GLU A 187 15.62 -23.17 25.10
CA GLU A 187 16.79 -23.77 25.74
C GLU A 187 16.87 -23.46 27.25
N GLN A 188 16.50 -22.25 27.67
CA GLN A 188 16.41 -21.90 29.10
C GLN A 188 15.33 -22.72 29.81
N GLY A 189 14.17 -22.91 29.18
CA GLY A 189 13.10 -23.77 29.69
C GLY A 189 13.54 -25.23 29.84
N ARG A 190 14.16 -25.80 28.79
CA ARG A 190 14.75 -27.16 28.84
C ARG A 190 15.81 -27.32 29.92
N THR A 191 16.65 -26.31 30.13
CA THR A 191 17.71 -26.36 31.15
C THR A 191 17.11 -26.57 32.54
N VAL A 192 16.11 -25.77 32.91
CA VAL A 192 15.39 -25.93 34.19
C VAL A 192 14.65 -27.26 34.25
N ALA A 193 14.00 -27.69 33.15
CA ALA A 193 13.30 -28.98 33.09
C ALA A 193 14.23 -30.16 33.38
N LYS A 194 15.44 -30.15 32.80
CA LYS A 194 16.49 -31.16 33.04
C LYS A 194 16.96 -31.17 34.50
N GLU A 195 17.12 -30.00 35.12
CA GLU A 195 17.52 -29.89 36.53
C GLU A 195 16.46 -30.43 37.50
N ILE A 196 15.17 -30.27 37.20
CA ILE A 196 14.06 -30.77 38.04
C ILE A 196 13.59 -32.19 37.66
N GLY A 197 14.19 -32.81 36.64
CA GLY A 197 13.84 -34.13 36.14
C GLY A 197 12.46 -34.23 35.47
N ALA A 198 11.99 -33.16 34.84
CA ALA A 198 10.69 -33.08 34.17
C ALA A 198 10.83 -32.99 32.64
N PRO A 199 9.87 -33.49 31.84
CA PRO A 199 9.73 -33.12 30.45
C PRO A 199 9.29 -31.65 30.33
N TYR A 200 9.65 -31.02 29.20
CA TYR A 200 9.33 -29.63 28.88
C TYR A 200 8.42 -29.54 27.67
N TYR A 201 7.39 -28.70 27.78
CA TYR A 201 6.49 -28.34 26.68
C TYR A 201 6.25 -26.83 26.67
N GLU A 202 5.81 -26.32 25.54
CA GLU A 202 5.31 -24.96 25.40
C GLU A 202 3.87 -24.93 24.90
N THR A 203 3.16 -23.88 25.26
CA THR A 203 1.76 -23.66 24.88
C THR A 203 1.50 -22.21 24.52
N SER A 204 0.63 -22.01 23.53
CA SER A 204 -0.04 -20.74 23.28
C SER A 204 -1.54 -20.99 23.26
N VAL A 205 -2.27 -20.27 24.11
CA VAL A 205 -3.74 -20.30 24.08
C VAL A 205 -4.28 -19.54 22.85
N LEU A 206 -3.55 -18.53 22.37
CA LEU A 206 -3.94 -17.73 21.22
C LEU A 206 -3.88 -18.52 19.91
N THR A 207 -2.76 -19.22 19.64
CA THR A 207 -2.65 -20.07 18.45
C THR A 207 -3.24 -21.46 18.67
N HIS A 208 -3.57 -21.80 19.92
CA HIS A 208 -3.95 -23.14 20.40
C HIS A 208 -2.81 -24.18 20.27
N PHE A 209 -1.56 -23.74 20.05
CA PHE A 209 -0.38 -24.60 20.00
C PHE A 209 -0.12 -25.28 21.36
N GLY A 210 0.20 -26.57 21.33
CA GLY A 210 0.59 -27.37 22.50
C GLY A 210 -0.51 -27.65 23.53
N VAL A 211 -1.68 -27.00 23.43
CA VAL A 211 -2.74 -27.06 24.47
C VAL A 211 -3.22 -28.49 24.70
N ASN A 212 -3.68 -29.21 23.68
CA ASN A 212 -4.17 -30.58 23.87
C ASN A 212 -3.01 -31.56 24.13
N GLU A 213 -1.92 -31.43 23.37
CA GLU A 213 -0.71 -32.24 23.49
C GLU A 213 -0.12 -32.26 24.90
N VAL A 214 -0.06 -31.11 25.59
CA VAL A 214 0.50 -31.08 26.95
C VAL A 214 -0.39 -31.87 27.92
N PHE A 215 -1.72 -31.83 27.76
CA PHE A 215 -2.65 -32.56 28.63
C PHE A 215 -2.70 -34.06 28.33
N GLU A 216 -2.54 -34.49 27.08
CA GLU A 216 -2.30 -35.90 26.78
C GLU A 216 -1.00 -36.41 27.43
N ASN A 217 0.07 -35.62 27.37
CA ASN A 217 1.37 -35.98 27.95
C ASN A 217 1.35 -35.98 29.49
N VAL A 218 0.53 -35.12 30.10
CA VAL A 218 0.14 -35.16 31.52
C VAL A 218 -0.54 -36.49 31.86
N ILE A 219 -1.49 -36.96 31.05
CA ILE A 219 -2.15 -38.27 31.23
C ILE A 219 -1.13 -39.41 31.10
N ARG A 220 -0.30 -39.41 30.04
CA ARG A 220 0.78 -40.42 29.87
C ARG A 220 1.71 -40.49 31.08
N ALA A 221 2.13 -39.33 31.62
CA ALA A 221 2.97 -39.29 32.82
C ALA A 221 2.26 -39.85 34.07
N ALA A 222 0.99 -39.49 34.30
CA ALA A 222 0.18 -40.01 35.40
C ALA A 222 -0.01 -41.53 35.32
N LEU A 223 -0.45 -42.03 34.17
CA LEU A 223 -0.70 -43.46 33.94
C LEU A 223 0.59 -44.30 34.04
N LEU A 224 1.74 -43.78 33.58
CA LEU A 224 3.03 -44.45 33.75
C LEU A 224 3.48 -44.51 35.21
N SER A 225 3.30 -43.43 35.98
CA SER A 225 3.57 -43.46 37.43
C SER A 225 2.67 -44.47 38.14
N ARG A 226 1.37 -44.49 37.81
CA ARG A 226 0.40 -45.47 38.32
C ARG A 226 0.78 -46.91 37.98
N ARG A 227 1.23 -47.17 36.75
CA ARG A 227 1.73 -48.49 36.31
C ARG A 227 2.97 -48.95 37.10
N GLN A 228 3.88 -48.04 37.43
CA GLN A 228 5.04 -48.37 38.28
C GLN A 228 4.61 -48.77 39.71
N GLN A 229 3.55 -48.15 40.23
CA GLN A 229 2.98 -48.47 41.55
C GLN A 229 2.08 -49.72 41.53
N ARG A 230 1.51 -50.10 40.38
CA ARG A 230 0.55 -51.21 40.20
C ARG A 230 0.90 -52.09 39.00
N PHE A 231 2.08 -52.73 39.06
CA PHE A 231 2.70 -53.40 37.91
C PHE A 231 1.90 -54.54 37.27
N TRP A 232 0.92 -55.12 37.99
CA TRP A 232 0.03 -56.17 37.47
C TRP A 232 -1.08 -55.66 36.55
N MET A 233 -1.33 -54.35 36.48
CA MET A 233 -2.37 -53.76 35.64
C MET A 233 -2.03 -53.89 34.14
N THR A 234 -2.75 -54.77 33.44
CA THR A 234 -2.50 -55.08 32.02
C THR A 234 -3.00 -54.01 31.05
N ASN A 235 -4.05 -53.27 31.41
CA ASN A 235 -4.61 -52.16 30.63
C ASN A 235 -3.60 -51.03 30.38
N LEU A 236 -2.66 -50.80 31.31
CA LEU A 236 -1.65 -49.74 31.20
C LEU A 236 -0.38 -50.16 30.42
N LYS A 237 -0.33 -51.38 29.86
CA LYS A 237 0.89 -51.90 29.18
C LYS A 237 1.29 -51.10 27.94
N HIS A 238 0.31 -50.55 27.21
CA HIS A 238 0.51 -49.84 25.94
C HIS A 238 0.70 -48.32 26.09
N VAL A 239 0.53 -47.76 27.29
CA VAL A 239 0.75 -46.34 27.57
C VAL A 239 2.20 -45.97 27.25
N GLN A 240 2.38 -44.95 26.42
CA GLN A 240 3.68 -44.49 25.95
C GLN A 240 4.31 -43.50 26.93
N ARG A 241 5.64 -43.34 26.84
CA ARG A 241 6.32 -42.21 27.48
C ARG A 241 5.83 -40.90 26.84
N PRO A 242 5.76 -39.78 27.59
CA PRO A 242 5.42 -38.48 27.04
C PRO A 242 6.10 -38.21 25.69
N LEU A 243 5.30 -37.74 24.73
CA LEU A 243 5.72 -37.56 23.34
C LEU A 243 6.61 -36.32 23.19
N LEU A 244 7.42 -36.30 22.13
CA LEU A 244 8.23 -35.12 21.78
C LEU A 244 7.35 -34.10 21.07
N GLN A 245 7.39 -32.85 21.52
CA GLN A 245 6.66 -31.77 20.90
C GLN A 245 7.44 -31.18 19.71
N VAL A 246 6.77 -31.12 18.55
CA VAL A 246 7.25 -30.37 17.38
C VAL A 246 7.26 -28.88 17.75
N PRO A 247 8.38 -28.15 17.57
CA PRO A 247 8.43 -26.74 17.93
C PRO A 247 7.48 -25.90 17.04
N PHE A 248 6.85 -24.89 17.63
CA PHE A 248 5.97 -23.99 16.91
C PHE A 248 6.76 -23.14 15.90
N CYS A 249 6.48 -23.32 14.61
CA CYS A 249 6.92 -22.36 13.59
C CYS A 249 5.98 -21.14 13.64
N PRO A 250 6.49 -19.91 13.84
CA PRO A 250 5.66 -18.73 13.72
C PRO A 250 5.15 -18.57 12.28
N PRO A 251 3.96 -17.98 12.08
CA PRO A 251 3.45 -17.69 10.76
C PRO A 251 4.43 -16.81 9.97
N GLU A 252 4.41 -16.95 8.65
CA GLU A 252 5.15 -16.05 7.77
C GLU A 252 4.66 -14.60 7.96
N PRO A 253 5.56 -13.60 8.01
CA PRO A 253 5.15 -12.20 8.07
C PRO A 253 4.29 -11.83 6.85
N ARG A 254 3.37 -10.88 7.03
CA ARG A 254 2.59 -10.32 5.92
C ARG A 254 3.49 -9.39 5.07
N PRO A 255 3.31 -9.35 3.74
CA PRO A 255 3.98 -8.36 2.90
C PRO A 255 3.55 -6.93 3.30
N PRO A 256 4.43 -5.93 3.13
CA PRO A 256 4.05 -4.53 3.30
C PRO A 256 2.96 -4.14 2.29
N GLN A 257 2.09 -3.21 2.67
CA GLN A 257 1.04 -2.68 1.80
C GLN A 257 1.60 -1.52 0.98
N VAL A 258 1.27 -1.50 -0.32
CA VAL A 258 1.64 -0.41 -1.22
C VAL A 258 0.45 0.53 -1.34
N ILE A 259 0.70 1.82 -1.13
CA ILE A 259 -0.28 2.91 -1.20
C ILE A 259 0.18 3.85 -2.32
N VAL A 260 -0.70 4.04 -3.32
CA VAL A 260 -0.51 5.05 -4.36
C VAL A 260 -1.31 6.30 -3.96
N PRO A 261 -0.69 7.49 -3.90
CA PRO A 261 -1.42 8.75 -3.71
C PRO A 261 -2.57 8.89 -4.73
N PRO A 262 -3.73 9.47 -4.36
CA PRO A 262 -4.89 9.55 -5.25
C PRO A 262 -4.62 10.39 -6.52
N PRO A 263 -5.34 10.14 -7.63
CA PRO A 263 -5.20 10.92 -8.86
C PRO A 263 -5.52 12.40 -8.65
N GLN A 264 -4.74 13.27 -9.29
CA GLN A 264 -4.95 14.73 -9.33
C GLN A 264 -5.28 15.25 -10.73
N PHE A 265 -5.30 14.37 -11.74
CA PHE A 265 -5.48 14.69 -13.16
C PHE A 265 -6.65 15.65 -13.43
N GLU A 266 -7.82 15.38 -12.84
CA GLU A 266 -9.03 16.19 -13.07
C GLU A 266 -8.89 17.62 -12.54
N ASP A 267 -8.42 17.76 -11.29
CA ASP A 267 -8.20 19.06 -10.63
C ASP A 267 -7.12 19.88 -11.34
N ASP A 268 -6.04 19.23 -11.79
CA ASP A 268 -4.95 19.88 -12.49
C ASP A 268 -5.39 20.37 -13.90
N MET A 269 -6.16 19.55 -14.62
CA MET A 269 -6.71 19.93 -15.94
C MET A 269 -7.80 21.02 -15.82
N LEU A 270 -8.60 21.00 -14.75
CA LEU A 270 -9.53 22.08 -14.45
C LEU A 270 -8.79 23.38 -14.11
N SER A 271 -7.68 23.28 -13.38
CA SER A 271 -6.81 24.41 -13.06
C SER A 271 -6.13 24.99 -14.30
N LEU A 272 -5.71 24.13 -15.25
CA LEU A 272 -5.21 24.55 -16.56
C LEU A 272 -6.25 25.38 -17.32
N LEU A 273 -7.49 24.88 -17.44
CA LEU A 273 -8.61 25.58 -18.10
C LEU A 273 -8.88 26.96 -17.48
N HIS A 274 -8.85 27.07 -16.14
CA HIS A 274 -9.07 28.35 -15.46
C HIS A 274 -7.89 29.31 -15.54
N SER A 275 -6.64 28.81 -15.61
CA SER A 275 -5.44 29.66 -15.61
C SER A 275 -5.21 30.42 -16.91
N GLN A 276 -5.71 29.89 -18.03
CA GLN A 276 -5.53 30.42 -19.40
C GLN A 276 -4.06 30.62 -19.84
N MET A 277 -3.10 30.04 -19.11
CA MET A 277 -1.66 30.12 -19.38
C MET A 277 -1.27 29.30 -20.61
N TYR A 278 -0.55 29.91 -21.56
CA TYR A 278 -0.15 29.27 -22.82
C TYR A 278 -1.33 28.75 -23.67
N THR A 279 -2.48 29.43 -23.58
CA THR A 279 -3.59 29.23 -24.52
C THR A 279 -3.19 29.65 -25.94
N ASP A 280 -3.66 28.89 -26.92
CA ASP A 280 -3.31 29.04 -28.34
C ASP A 280 -4.54 29.03 -29.28
N VAL A 281 -5.74 28.90 -28.70
CA VAL A 281 -7.03 29.08 -29.37
C VAL A 281 -7.99 29.90 -28.51
N ILE A 282 -8.77 30.78 -29.13
CA ILE A 282 -9.88 31.52 -28.51
C ILE A 282 -11.16 31.26 -29.30
N PHE A 283 -12.20 30.79 -28.60
CA PHE A 283 -13.55 30.65 -29.17
C PHE A 283 -14.40 31.88 -28.87
N LEU A 284 -15.11 32.41 -29.86
CA LEU A 284 -15.99 33.57 -29.72
C LEU A 284 -17.46 33.14 -29.82
N THR A 285 -18.24 33.33 -28.75
CA THR A 285 -19.70 33.24 -28.75
C THR A 285 -20.29 34.66 -28.64
N GLY A 286 -20.68 35.25 -29.76
CA GLY A 286 -21.16 36.63 -29.81
C GLY A 286 -20.10 37.65 -29.37
N LYS A 287 -20.17 38.11 -28.11
CA LYS A 287 -19.22 39.06 -27.50
C LYS A 287 -18.32 38.45 -26.41
N VAL A 288 -18.46 37.16 -26.11
CA VAL A 288 -17.69 36.46 -25.07
C VAL A 288 -16.61 35.60 -25.72
N GLY A 289 -15.39 35.69 -25.21
CA GLY A 289 -14.25 34.88 -25.65
C GLY A 289 -13.85 33.84 -24.61
N PHE A 290 -13.52 32.62 -25.06
CA PHE A 290 -13.03 31.52 -24.24
C PHE A 290 -11.66 31.05 -24.75
N ALA A 291 -10.61 31.35 -23.99
CA ALA A 291 -9.26 30.89 -24.29
C ALA A 291 -9.07 29.42 -23.85
N ALA A 292 -8.42 28.61 -24.70
CA ALA A 292 -8.18 27.19 -24.48
C ALA A 292 -6.91 26.70 -25.22
N HIS A 293 -6.64 25.41 -25.12
CA HIS A 293 -5.45 24.74 -25.66
C HIS A 293 -5.83 23.75 -26.77
N LYS A 294 -5.26 23.88 -27.97
CA LYS A 294 -5.52 22.99 -29.11
C LYS A 294 -5.11 21.55 -28.85
N SER A 295 -3.97 21.32 -28.19
CA SER A 295 -3.45 19.97 -27.89
C SER A 295 -4.47 19.14 -27.10
N VAL A 296 -4.99 19.70 -25.99
CA VAL A 296 -6.03 19.08 -25.17
C VAL A 296 -7.31 18.85 -25.98
N LEU A 297 -7.81 19.89 -26.65
CA LEU A 297 -9.08 19.82 -27.37
C LEU A 297 -9.05 18.87 -28.58
N SER A 298 -7.90 18.73 -29.25
CA SER A 298 -7.71 17.83 -30.40
C SER A 298 -7.56 16.37 -30.00
N ALA A 299 -7.03 16.09 -28.80
CA ALA A 299 -7.04 14.74 -28.25
C ALA A 299 -8.50 14.29 -28.00
N VAL A 300 -9.29 15.13 -27.34
CA VAL A 300 -10.64 14.78 -26.87
C VAL A 300 -11.71 14.86 -27.96
N CYS A 301 -11.75 15.94 -28.76
CA CYS A 301 -12.80 16.17 -29.76
C CYS A 301 -12.26 16.04 -31.19
N ASN A 302 -12.79 15.07 -31.95
CA ASN A 302 -12.41 14.82 -33.34
C ASN A 302 -12.80 15.96 -34.30
N SER A 303 -13.90 16.66 -34.01
CA SER A 303 -14.33 17.82 -34.78
C SER A 303 -13.34 18.99 -34.66
N LEU A 304 -12.87 19.25 -33.43
CA LEU A 304 -11.83 20.25 -33.16
C LEU A 304 -10.45 19.84 -33.70
N TYR A 305 -10.08 18.55 -33.62
CA TYR A 305 -8.88 18.01 -34.27
C TYR A 305 -8.87 18.32 -35.78
N LYS A 306 -9.96 18.01 -36.50
CA LYS A 306 -10.11 18.33 -37.92
C LYS A 306 -10.02 19.83 -38.16
N LEU A 307 -10.74 20.63 -37.39
CA LEU A 307 -10.78 22.10 -37.49
C LEU A 307 -9.38 22.73 -37.34
N PHE A 308 -8.58 22.28 -36.37
CA PHE A 308 -7.25 22.84 -36.09
C PHE A 308 -6.14 22.29 -37.00
N THR A 309 -6.40 21.22 -37.74
CA THR A 309 -5.49 20.66 -38.75
C THR A 309 -5.85 21.08 -40.18
N LEU A 310 -6.89 21.91 -40.37
CA LEU A 310 -7.20 22.51 -41.67
C LEU A 310 -6.05 23.39 -42.16
N ASP A 311 -5.67 23.20 -43.42
CA ASP A 311 -4.89 24.23 -44.13
C ASP A 311 -5.78 25.46 -44.35
N ILE A 312 -5.34 26.59 -43.82
CA ILE A 312 -6.03 27.90 -43.90
C ILE A 312 -5.42 28.76 -45.03
N ALA A 313 -4.26 28.40 -45.57
CA ALA A 313 -3.54 29.15 -46.60
C ALA A 313 -3.88 28.71 -48.04
N ALA A 314 -4.32 27.45 -48.25
CA ALA A 314 -4.44 26.83 -49.57
C ALA A 314 -5.48 27.45 -50.55
N GLU A 315 -6.48 28.21 -50.08
CA GLU A 315 -7.56 28.75 -50.95
C GLU A 315 -7.28 30.18 -51.49
N GLY A 316 -6.05 30.68 -51.35
CA GLY A 316 -5.64 31.99 -51.85
C GLY A 316 -5.47 32.10 -53.37
N THR A 317 -5.69 31.04 -54.16
CA THR A 317 -5.46 31.08 -55.61
C THR A 317 -6.40 30.16 -56.40
N LEU A 318 -7.19 30.79 -57.29
CA LEU A 318 -8.06 30.20 -58.33
C LEU A 318 -9.28 29.41 -57.85
N GLY A 319 -10.46 29.86 -58.28
CA GLY A 319 -11.73 29.22 -57.95
C GLY A 319 -12.09 28.04 -58.86
N GLY A 320 -12.85 27.10 -58.29
CA GLY A 320 -13.76 26.22 -59.00
C GLY A 320 -13.13 25.04 -59.78
N ARG A 321 -13.01 23.88 -59.11
CA ARG A 321 -13.76 22.67 -59.49
C ARG A 321 -13.64 21.53 -58.46
N SER A 322 -14.51 20.53 -58.65
CA SER A 322 -14.79 19.44 -57.71
C SER A 322 -13.72 18.34 -57.70
N ALA A 323 -13.55 17.72 -56.52
CA ALA A 323 -13.13 16.35 -56.24
C ALA A 323 -11.94 15.73 -57.04
N SER A 324 -10.89 15.32 -56.32
CA SER A 324 -10.67 13.89 -55.96
C SER A 324 -9.31 13.65 -55.29
N ASP A 325 -9.33 12.87 -54.21
CA ASP A 325 -8.34 11.87 -53.75
C ASP A 325 -6.84 12.15 -53.45
N SER A 326 -6.44 11.61 -52.29
CA SER A 326 -5.19 10.85 -52.00
C SER A 326 -3.79 11.49 -52.03
N SER A 327 -3.12 11.49 -50.84
CA SER A 327 -1.65 11.49 -50.61
C SER A 327 -0.85 12.77 -51.04
N VAL A 328 0.36 13.10 -50.56
CA VAL A 328 1.51 12.31 -50.03
C VAL A 328 2.28 13.10 -48.93
N VAL A 329 3.49 12.65 -48.57
CA VAL A 329 4.26 12.92 -47.33
C VAL A 329 5.37 13.99 -47.51
N SER A 330 5.71 14.72 -46.42
CA SER A 330 6.96 15.52 -46.20
C SER A 330 7.17 16.76 -47.10
N SER A 331 7.87 17.83 -46.70
CA SER A 331 9.07 17.93 -45.85
C SER A 331 9.21 19.28 -45.13
N SER A 332 10.15 19.35 -44.19
CA SER A 332 10.67 20.57 -43.54
C SER A 332 11.23 21.62 -44.51
N ASP A 333 11.15 22.91 -44.15
CA ASP A 333 12.38 23.69 -44.05
C ASP A 333 12.30 24.88 -43.06
N SER A 334 13.44 25.55 -42.88
CA SER A 334 13.81 26.42 -41.78
C SER A 334 14.30 27.79 -42.29
N SER A 335 14.00 28.87 -41.56
CA SER A 335 14.62 30.17 -41.82
C SER A 335 14.75 31.03 -40.56
N VAL A 336 15.94 31.61 -40.39
CA VAL A 336 16.40 32.40 -39.23
C VAL A 336 16.03 33.88 -39.39
N GLY A 337 15.82 34.60 -38.26
CA GLY A 337 15.70 36.06 -38.24
C GLY A 337 15.81 36.65 -36.84
N ASN A 338 16.94 37.28 -36.51
CA ASN A 338 17.18 38.01 -35.26
C ASN A 338 16.56 39.43 -35.29
N PHE A 339 16.26 40.02 -34.13
CA PHE A 339 16.79 41.32 -33.66
C PHE A 339 16.40 41.61 -32.18
N ASN A 340 17.26 42.34 -31.45
CA ASN A 340 17.20 42.64 -30.01
C ASN A 340 16.98 44.15 -29.70
N THR A 341 17.02 44.52 -28.40
CA THR A 341 16.94 45.84 -27.69
C THR A 341 15.53 46.27 -27.25
N ASP A 342 15.27 46.85 -26.05
CA ASP A 342 15.94 46.88 -24.72
C ASP A 342 14.88 47.32 -23.66
N THR A 343 14.86 46.84 -22.40
CA THR A 343 15.61 47.19 -21.15
C THR A 343 15.28 48.57 -20.50
N GLU A 344 15.15 48.57 -19.16
CA GLU A 344 14.79 49.66 -18.19
C GLU A 344 13.28 49.91 -17.93
N GLN A 345 12.74 50.15 -16.71
CA GLN A 345 13.27 50.25 -15.31
C GLN A 345 12.18 49.83 -14.26
N LEU A 346 12.44 49.92 -12.93
CA LEU A 346 11.73 49.22 -11.82
C LEU A 346 10.94 50.12 -10.81
N LEU A 347 10.17 49.45 -9.91
CA LEU A 347 9.52 49.89 -8.62
C LEU A 347 8.06 50.40 -8.73
N THR A 348 7.08 50.12 -7.84
CA THR A 348 7.03 49.56 -6.44
C THR A 348 5.76 48.69 -6.17
N GLU A 349 5.49 48.31 -4.90
CA GLU A 349 4.71 47.14 -4.43
C GLU A 349 3.15 47.23 -4.31
N SER A 350 2.58 46.05 -4.00
CA SER A 350 1.19 45.55 -3.76
C SER A 350 0.31 46.27 -2.68
N PRO A 351 -0.99 45.90 -2.36
CA PRO A 351 -1.66 44.59 -2.62
C PRO A 351 -3.20 44.52 -2.89
N HIS A 352 -3.63 43.29 -3.24
CA HIS A 352 -4.98 42.67 -3.13
C HIS A 352 -6.26 43.37 -3.63
N SER A 353 -6.81 42.88 -4.75
CA SER A 353 -8.24 42.52 -4.84
C SER A 353 -8.49 41.45 -5.92
N VAL A 354 -9.55 40.64 -5.74
CA VAL A 354 -9.91 39.55 -6.66
C VAL A 354 -10.64 40.14 -7.87
N ILE A 355 -10.08 39.97 -9.08
CA ILE A 355 -10.76 40.29 -10.34
C ILE A 355 -10.62 39.09 -11.28
N THR A 356 -11.71 38.33 -11.42
CA THR A 356 -11.97 37.49 -12.59
C THR A 356 -12.42 38.37 -13.76
N CYS A 357 -12.21 37.89 -15.00
CA CYS A 357 -12.42 38.57 -16.28
C CYS A 357 -11.23 39.48 -16.71
N ALA A 358 -10.30 38.90 -17.47
CA ALA A 358 -9.43 39.66 -18.36
C ALA A 358 -10.26 40.15 -19.56
N SER A 359 -10.48 41.46 -19.64
CA SER A 359 -11.16 42.09 -20.77
C SER A 359 -10.21 42.19 -21.97
N PHE A 360 -10.38 41.34 -22.99
CA PHE A 360 -9.68 41.52 -24.26
C PHE A 360 -10.27 42.71 -25.01
N CYS A 361 -9.55 43.84 -25.01
CA CYS A 361 -9.88 45.02 -25.80
C CYS A 361 -9.23 44.95 -27.18
N LEU A 362 -10.04 45.00 -28.25
CA LEU A 362 -9.54 45.26 -29.60
C LEU A 362 -9.18 46.75 -29.71
N SER A 363 -7.88 47.05 -29.69
CA SER A 363 -7.34 48.41 -29.78
C SER A 363 -7.72 49.11 -31.09
N ARG A 364 -8.51 50.18 -30.99
CA ARG A 364 -8.79 51.11 -32.11
C ARG A 364 -8.48 52.54 -31.66
N SER A 365 -7.30 53.04 -32.00
CA SER A 365 -6.84 54.36 -31.55
C SER A 365 -7.52 55.50 -32.31
N HIS A 366 -8.01 56.52 -31.61
CA HIS A 366 -8.26 57.84 -32.17
C HIS A 366 -7.67 58.92 -31.26
N HIS A 367 -6.72 59.69 -31.80
CA HIS A 367 -6.42 61.04 -31.31
C HIS A 367 -7.56 61.98 -31.74
N ASN A 368 -8.08 62.82 -30.82
CA ASN A 368 -7.77 64.26 -30.87
C ASN A 368 -8.31 65.10 -29.68
N THR A 369 -7.43 66.00 -29.20
CA THR A 369 -7.64 67.38 -28.70
C THR A 369 -8.82 67.78 -27.78
N ASN A 370 -8.47 68.43 -26.65
CA ASN A 370 -9.05 69.64 -26.02
C ASN A 370 -10.58 69.69 -25.74
N GLN A 371 -11.08 70.08 -24.55
CA GLN A 371 -10.72 71.29 -23.78
C GLN A 371 -11.42 71.32 -22.38
N ASN A 372 -10.71 71.86 -21.36
CA ASN A 372 -11.15 72.67 -20.20
C ASN A 372 -12.41 72.39 -19.33
N ASN A 373 -12.17 72.42 -18.00
CA ASN A 373 -12.98 73.05 -16.91
C ASN A 373 -14.27 72.33 -16.40
N VAL A 374 -14.70 72.41 -15.12
CA VAL A 374 -14.10 72.83 -13.82
C VAL A 374 -14.97 72.30 -12.63
N SER A 375 -14.35 72.03 -11.47
CA SER A 375 -14.88 71.97 -10.06
C SER A 375 -16.11 71.13 -9.62
N GLU A 376 -15.92 70.42 -8.48
CA GLU A 376 -16.84 70.30 -7.30
C GLU A 376 -18.23 69.60 -7.42
N ALA A 377 -18.83 69.00 -6.37
CA ALA A 377 -18.35 68.48 -5.07
C ALA A 377 -19.41 67.56 -4.37
N ARG A 378 -18.93 66.64 -3.51
CA ARG A 378 -19.57 66.05 -2.30
C ARG A 378 -20.82 65.13 -2.37
N HIS A 379 -20.69 64.05 -1.56
CA HIS A 379 -21.71 63.29 -0.81
C HIS A 379 -22.86 62.52 -1.53
N GLY A 380 -22.54 61.28 -1.91
CA GLY A 380 -22.97 60.10 -1.15
C GLY A 380 -24.45 59.89 -0.79
N SER A 381 -25.09 58.93 -1.49
CA SER A 381 -26.10 58.05 -0.88
C SER A 381 -26.17 56.70 -1.61
N VAL A 382 -26.29 55.62 -0.85
CA VAL A 382 -26.38 54.25 -1.39
C VAL A 382 -27.81 53.97 -1.86
N ARG A 383 -28.00 53.73 -3.16
CA ARG A 383 -29.16 52.97 -3.67
C ARG A 383 -28.77 52.00 -4.78
N ARG A 384 -29.02 50.72 -4.53
CA ARG A 384 -29.06 49.67 -5.55
C ARG A 384 -30.12 50.03 -6.60
N ARG A 385 -29.76 50.00 -7.88
CA ARG A 385 -30.70 49.66 -8.96
C ARG A 385 -29.95 48.93 -10.07
N SER A 386 -30.51 47.79 -10.44
CA SER A 386 -30.21 47.04 -11.66
C SER A 386 -30.84 47.73 -12.87
N SER A 387 -30.40 47.26 -14.05
CA SER A 387 -30.81 47.62 -15.42
C SER A 387 -30.27 48.93 -16.02
N CYS A 388 -29.65 48.79 -17.20
CA CYS A 388 -29.73 49.71 -18.32
C CYS A 388 -29.68 48.88 -19.61
N GLN A 389 -30.71 49.01 -20.44
CA GLN A 389 -30.72 48.54 -21.83
C GLN A 389 -29.92 49.53 -22.69
N ILE A 390 -29.37 49.09 -23.81
CA ILE A 390 -28.88 49.99 -24.87
C ILE A 390 -29.45 49.49 -26.21
N HIS A 391 -30.13 50.39 -26.92
CA HIS A 391 -30.72 50.14 -28.24
C HIS A 391 -29.64 50.03 -29.35
N PRO A 392 -29.94 49.34 -30.46
CA PRO A 392 -29.08 49.33 -31.63
C PRO A 392 -29.34 50.54 -32.54
N GLU A 393 -28.29 51.29 -32.88
CA GLU A 393 -28.28 52.18 -34.05
C GLU A 393 -27.36 51.62 -35.14
N SER A 394 -27.65 51.97 -36.38
CA SER A 394 -27.34 51.18 -37.56
C SER A 394 -26.30 51.80 -38.50
N LEU A 395 -25.53 50.91 -39.15
CA LEU A 395 -24.84 51.11 -40.44
C LEU A 395 -23.68 52.14 -40.52
N THR A 396 -22.51 51.68 -40.95
CA THR A 396 -21.86 52.12 -42.20
C THR A 396 -20.62 51.28 -42.53
N HIS A 397 -20.32 51.11 -43.82
CA HIS A 397 -19.13 50.38 -44.28
C HIS A 397 -17.83 51.14 -44.00
N GLY A 398 -16.82 50.44 -43.47
CA GLY A 398 -15.45 50.93 -43.35
C GLY A 398 -14.45 49.78 -43.50
N THR A 399 -13.83 49.66 -44.67
CA THR A 399 -12.91 48.58 -45.03
C THR A 399 -11.53 48.76 -44.39
N ASN A 400 -11.33 48.17 -43.20
CA ASN A 400 -10.00 47.83 -42.70
C ASN A 400 -9.80 46.33 -42.90
N VAL A 401 -8.90 45.95 -43.81
CA VAL A 401 -8.53 44.55 -44.05
C VAL A 401 -7.67 44.05 -42.88
N PRO A 402 -8.06 42.97 -42.16
CA PRO A 402 -7.19 42.36 -41.17
C PRO A 402 -6.00 41.66 -41.85
N THR A 403 -4.80 41.82 -41.31
CA THR A 403 -3.57 41.16 -41.78
C THR A 403 -3.45 39.68 -41.38
N GLY A 404 -4.54 39.06 -40.91
CA GLY A 404 -4.61 37.65 -40.52
C GLY A 404 -5.28 36.79 -41.59
N VAL A 405 -4.77 35.56 -41.77
CA VAL A 405 -5.39 34.58 -42.67
C VAL A 405 -6.72 34.13 -42.05
N ARG A 406 -7.81 34.28 -42.81
CA ARG A 406 -9.19 34.05 -42.35
C ARG A 406 -9.96 33.17 -43.34
N ARG A 407 -10.61 32.12 -42.85
CA ARG A 407 -11.45 31.20 -43.64
C ARG A 407 -12.86 31.16 -43.04
N ILE A 408 -13.87 31.43 -43.87
CA ILE A 408 -15.28 31.21 -43.52
C ILE A 408 -15.56 29.72 -43.71
N LEU A 409 -16.32 29.13 -42.79
CA LEU A 409 -16.58 27.70 -42.74
C LEU A 409 -18.07 27.42 -42.96
N ASP A 410 -18.39 26.46 -43.83
CA ASP A 410 -19.74 25.93 -43.97
C ASP A 410 -19.97 24.82 -42.94
N HIS A 411 -20.05 25.20 -41.66
CA HIS A 411 -20.25 24.28 -40.55
C HIS A 411 -21.29 24.81 -39.56
N ARG A 412 -22.11 23.89 -39.00
CA ARG A 412 -23.23 24.24 -38.11
C ARG A 412 -22.79 24.93 -36.81
N ALA A 413 -21.68 24.51 -36.20
CA ALA A 413 -21.10 25.16 -35.01
C ALA A 413 -20.06 26.24 -35.31
N TYR A 414 -19.27 26.10 -36.38
CA TYR A 414 -18.06 26.90 -36.61
C TYR A 414 -18.29 27.78 -37.83
N GLN A 415 -18.42 29.10 -37.64
CA GLN A 415 -18.69 30.03 -38.73
C GLN A 415 -17.41 30.50 -39.43
N CYS A 416 -16.32 30.59 -38.67
CA CYS A 416 -15.07 31.18 -39.14
C CYS A 416 -13.89 30.69 -38.30
N ILE A 417 -12.75 30.49 -38.95
CA ILE A 417 -11.45 30.32 -38.31
C ILE A 417 -10.47 31.37 -38.86
N SER A 418 -9.69 32.00 -38.00
CA SER A 418 -8.62 32.92 -38.37
C SER A 418 -7.37 32.73 -37.50
N ILE A 419 -6.22 33.15 -38.03
CA ILE A 419 -4.98 33.28 -37.27
C ILE A 419 -4.73 34.77 -37.06
N GLU A 420 -4.74 35.21 -35.81
CA GLU A 420 -4.66 36.63 -35.43
C GLU A 420 -3.59 36.84 -34.36
N ARG A 421 -2.95 38.02 -34.37
CA ARG A 421 -2.00 38.41 -33.33
C ARG A 421 -2.76 39.16 -32.25
N CYS A 422 -2.94 38.54 -31.10
CA CYS A 422 -3.68 39.07 -29.97
C CYS A 422 -2.73 39.63 -28.92
N GLU A 423 -3.06 40.80 -28.38
CA GLU A 423 -2.42 41.34 -27.19
C GLU A 423 -3.16 40.82 -25.95
N GLY A 424 -2.40 40.23 -25.02
CA GLY A 424 -2.88 39.75 -23.73
C GLY A 424 -1.94 40.21 -22.62
N LEU A 425 -2.26 39.84 -21.38
CA LEU A 425 -1.39 40.07 -20.23
C LEU A 425 -0.72 38.76 -19.84
N ASP A 426 0.59 38.80 -19.54
CA ASP A 426 1.28 37.65 -18.96
C ASP A 426 0.91 37.46 -17.47
N HIS A 427 1.43 36.40 -16.87
CA HIS A 427 1.34 36.10 -15.44
C HIS A 427 1.79 37.21 -14.47
N ARG A 428 2.39 38.31 -14.95
CA ARG A 428 2.84 39.48 -14.19
C ARG A 428 2.12 40.77 -14.59
N GLY A 429 1.11 40.70 -15.46
CA GLY A 429 0.39 41.88 -15.95
C GLY A 429 1.14 42.67 -17.03
N ARG A 430 2.20 42.12 -17.65
CA ARG A 430 2.89 42.74 -18.78
C ARG A 430 2.14 42.45 -20.07
N VAL A 431 2.01 43.45 -20.95
CA VAL A 431 1.43 43.25 -22.29
C VAL A 431 2.33 42.33 -23.11
N THR A 432 1.76 41.24 -23.61
CA THR A 432 2.44 40.27 -24.48
C THR A 432 1.59 40.02 -25.72
N SER A 433 2.22 40.00 -26.90
CA SER A 433 1.53 39.64 -28.13
C SER A 433 1.73 38.16 -28.42
N SER A 434 0.64 37.39 -28.54
CA SER A 434 0.66 35.98 -28.93
C SER A 434 -0.08 35.79 -30.26
N ILE A 435 0.29 34.76 -31.02
CA ILE A 435 -0.48 34.33 -32.19
C ILE A 435 -1.54 33.35 -31.70
N GLN A 436 -2.81 33.67 -31.93
CA GLN A 436 -3.96 32.90 -31.50
C GLN A 436 -4.74 32.40 -32.71
N THR A 437 -5.29 31.20 -32.62
CA THR A 437 -6.34 30.75 -33.54
C THR A 437 -7.68 31.23 -32.99
N ILE A 438 -8.41 32.05 -33.75
CA ILE A 438 -9.72 32.55 -33.38
C ILE A 438 -10.78 31.70 -34.08
N VAL A 439 -11.70 31.10 -33.31
CA VAL A 439 -12.84 30.33 -33.85
C VAL A 439 -14.12 31.07 -33.50
N THR A 440 -14.85 31.56 -34.51
CA THR A 440 -16.17 32.17 -34.31
C THR A 440 -17.24 31.09 -34.32
N LEU A 441 -17.99 30.99 -33.22
CA LEU A 441 -19.07 30.01 -33.05
C LEU A 441 -20.40 30.56 -33.53
N ALA A 442 -21.30 29.67 -33.94
CA ALA A 442 -22.66 30.04 -34.30
C ALA A 442 -23.43 30.59 -33.10
N ASN A 443 -24.25 31.63 -33.33
CA ASN A 443 -25.01 32.32 -32.28
C ASN A 443 -25.99 31.44 -31.49
N VAL A 444 -26.28 30.22 -31.97
CA VAL A 444 -27.08 29.20 -31.26
C VAL A 444 -26.32 28.62 -30.05
N ILE A 445 -24.99 28.58 -30.11
CA ILE A 445 -24.15 28.12 -29.00
C ILE A 445 -24.03 29.24 -27.97
N THR A 446 -24.74 29.10 -26.85
CA THR A 446 -24.71 30.12 -25.79
C THR A 446 -23.37 30.11 -25.05
N PRO A 447 -22.95 31.26 -24.45
CA PRO A 447 -21.72 31.30 -23.65
C PRO A 447 -21.73 30.29 -22.49
N SER A 448 -22.91 30.02 -21.91
CA SER A 448 -23.09 29.04 -20.85
C SER A 448 -22.86 27.61 -21.37
N ALA A 449 -23.47 27.26 -22.52
CA ALA A 449 -23.25 25.96 -23.14
C ALA A 449 -21.77 25.75 -23.50
N MET A 450 -21.11 26.73 -24.13
CA MET A 450 -19.70 26.64 -24.48
C MET A 450 -18.77 26.47 -23.27
N GLN A 451 -19.02 27.20 -22.17
CA GLN A 451 -18.24 27.05 -20.94
C GLN A 451 -18.33 25.62 -20.38
N ASN A 452 -19.52 25.02 -20.41
CA ASN A 452 -19.75 23.66 -19.92
C ASN A 452 -19.18 22.59 -20.87
N CYS A 453 -19.26 22.81 -22.20
CA CYS A 453 -18.55 21.98 -23.18
C CYS A 453 -17.03 21.97 -22.92
N LEU A 454 -16.41 23.14 -22.74
CA LEU A 454 -14.98 23.23 -22.43
C LEU A 454 -14.63 22.55 -21.11
N ARG A 455 -15.44 22.71 -20.06
CA ARG A 455 -15.24 22.00 -18.78
C ARG A 455 -15.21 20.49 -19.02
N PHE A 456 -16.25 19.94 -19.63
CA PHE A 456 -16.36 18.50 -19.92
C PHE A 456 -15.19 17.98 -20.76
N LEU A 457 -14.76 18.73 -21.79
CA LEU A 457 -13.62 18.34 -22.64
C LEU A 457 -12.27 18.36 -21.90
N TYR A 458 -12.16 18.99 -20.73
CA TYR A 458 -10.94 18.99 -19.91
C TYR A 458 -10.99 17.99 -18.75
N THR A 459 -12.15 17.80 -18.12
CA THR A 459 -12.28 17.01 -16.88
C THR A 459 -13.06 15.71 -17.03
N GLY A 460 -13.97 15.60 -18.00
CA GLY A 460 -14.98 14.55 -18.06
C GLY A 460 -16.21 14.78 -17.17
N ASP A 461 -16.23 15.84 -16.36
CA ASP A 461 -17.32 16.14 -15.42
C ASP A 461 -17.88 17.56 -15.55
N LEU A 462 -19.21 17.67 -15.56
CA LEU A 462 -19.97 18.92 -15.63
C LEU A 462 -20.04 19.68 -14.30
N GLY A 463 -19.58 19.11 -13.19
CA GLY A 463 -19.60 19.69 -11.86
C GLY A 463 -20.89 19.44 -11.10
N HIS A 464 -20.81 19.49 -9.77
CA HIS A 464 -21.90 19.09 -8.87
C HIS A 464 -23.02 20.14 -8.67
N LYS A 465 -22.95 21.29 -9.37
CA LYS A 465 -23.91 22.40 -9.27
C LYS A 465 -24.70 22.53 -10.57
N MET A 466 -25.76 21.75 -10.72
CA MET A 466 -26.62 21.77 -11.92
C MET A 466 -27.56 22.99 -11.98
N CYS A 467 -26.97 24.18 -12.09
CA CYS A 467 -27.63 25.37 -12.63
C CYS A 467 -27.32 25.48 -14.14
N ILE A 468 -27.35 24.36 -14.85
CA ILE A 468 -26.98 24.22 -16.26
C ILE A 468 -28.26 23.95 -17.05
N ASN A 469 -28.50 24.71 -18.12
CA ASN A 469 -29.57 24.40 -19.06
C ASN A 469 -29.12 23.22 -19.94
N MET A 470 -29.54 22.01 -19.57
CA MET A 470 -29.14 20.78 -20.29
C MET A 470 -29.54 20.81 -21.76
N THR A 471 -30.66 21.45 -22.12
CA THR A 471 -31.11 21.55 -23.52
C THR A 471 -30.12 22.36 -24.36
N GLU A 472 -29.70 23.55 -23.87
CA GLU A 472 -28.68 24.37 -24.56
C GLU A 472 -27.33 23.64 -24.66
N LEU A 473 -26.95 22.90 -23.61
CA LEU A 473 -25.69 22.16 -23.57
C LEU A 473 -25.67 21.01 -24.59
N LEU A 474 -26.77 20.24 -24.67
CA LEU A 474 -26.88 19.11 -25.59
C LEU A 474 -26.99 19.57 -27.05
N GLU A 475 -27.71 20.66 -27.32
CA GLU A 475 -27.75 21.29 -28.64
C GLU A 475 -26.36 21.77 -29.07
N ALA A 476 -25.61 22.44 -28.18
CA ALA A 476 -24.24 22.85 -28.47
C ALA A 476 -23.30 21.64 -28.72
N ALA A 477 -23.44 20.56 -27.95
CA ALA A 477 -22.65 19.35 -28.12
C ALA A 477 -22.98 18.58 -29.41
N GLU A 478 -24.24 18.58 -29.86
CA GLU A 478 -24.60 18.06 -31.18
C GLU A 478 -23.97 18.90 -32.30
N LEU A 479 -24.09 20.23 -32.23
CA LEU A 479 -23.52 21.12 -33.23
C LEU A 479 -21.99 21.03 -33.30
N MET A 480 -21.32 20.80 -32.17
CA MET A 480 -19.86 20.65 -32.05
C MET A 480 -19.35 19.21 -32.26
N ASP A 481 -20.22 18.22 -32.46
CA ASP A 481 -19.87 16.79 -32.58
C ASP A 481 -19.05 16.28 -31.37
N ILE A 482 -19.68 16.37 -30.19
CA ILE A 482 -19.20 15.84 -28.89
C ILE A 482 -20.15 14.70 -28.44
N PRO A 483 -20.05 13.50 -29.05
CA PRO A 483 -21.01 12.42 -28.83
C PRO A 483 -21.01 11.87 -27.38
N GLU A 484 -19.89 11.99 -26.67
CA GLU A 484 -19.76 11.49 -25.29
C GLU A 484 -20.70 12.24 -24.33
N LEU A 485 -20.87 13.55 -24.55
CA LEU A 485 -21.80 14.37 -23.74
C LEU A 485 -23.26 14.00 -24.00
N GLN A 486 -23.60 13.59 -25.23
CA GLN A 486 -24.93 13.09 -25.58
C GLN A 486 -25.22 11.74 -24.89
N THR A 487 -24.24 10.82 -24.88
CA THR A 487 -24.39 9.53 -24.18
C THR A 487 -24.50 9.70 -22.67
N PHE A 488 -23.83 10.70 -22.09
CA PHE A 488 -23.86 10.98 -20.66
C PHE A 488 -25.28 11.34 -20.18
N ASP A 489 -26.02 12.15 -20.95
CA ASP A 489 -27.43 12.45 -20.65
C ASP A 489 -28.34 11.24 -20.87
N GLN A 490 -28.20 10.53 -21.99
CA GLN A 490 -29.06 9.38 -22.32
C GLN A 490 -29.02 8.27 -21.27
N GLU A 491 -27.85 7.96 -20.68
CA GLU A 491 -27.72 6.92 -19.65
C GLU A 491 -28.09 7.42 -18.22
N LEU A 492 -27.95 8.71 -17.91
CA LEU A 492 -28.26 9.26 -16.58
C LEU A 492 -29.69 9.80 -16.43
N CYS A 493 -30.29 10.33 -17.51
CA CYS A 493 -31.60 10.97 -17.50
C CYS A 493 -32.73 10.08 -18.04
N SER A 494 -32.44 8.87 -18.53
CA SER A 494 -33.45 7.92 -19.01
C SER A 494 -34.43 7.49 -17.89
N PRO A 495 -35.74 7.74 -18.05
CA PRO A 495 -36.76 7.29 -17.09
C PRO A 495 -36.79 5.76 -16.92
N VAL A 496 -36.39 5.02 -17.97
CA VAL A 496 -36.34 3.55 -17.95
C VAL A 496 -35.19 3.05 -17.09
N GLN A 497 -34.01 3.69 -17.18
CA GLN A 497 -32.83 3.28 -16.41
C GLN A 497 -33.00 3.55 -14.91
N LEU A 498 -33.64 4.67 -14.56
CA LEU A 498 -34.10 4.98 -13.19
C LEU A 498 -34.93 3.85 -12.56
N MET A 499 -35.84 3.24 -13.33
CA MET A 499 -36.64 2.10 -12.84
C MET A 499 -35.84 0.80 -12.73
N ILE A 500 -34.86 0.55 -13.62
CA ILE A 500 -34.03 -0.66 -13.60
C ILE A 500 -32.98 -0.62 -12.47
N THR A 501 -32.34 0.52 -12.22
CA THR A 501 -31.34 0.68 -11.13
C THR A 501 -31.92 0.51 -9.72
N SER A 502 -33.24 0.52 -9.56
CA SER A 502 -33.90 0.21 -8.29
C SER A 502 -33.66 -1.23 -7.80
N GLY A 503 -33.12 -2.12 -8.65
CA GLY A 503 -32.92 -3.54 -8.36
C GLY A 503 -31.56 -3.93 -7.74
N GLN A 504 -30.43 -3.57 -8.37
CA GLN A 504 -29.12 -4.15 -8.01
C GLN A 504 -27.86 -3.26 -8.14
N HIS A 505 -27.91 -2.09 -8.77
CA HIS A 505 -26.76 -1.17 -8.86
C HIS A 505 -27.20 0.27 -8.60
N SER A 506 -26.45 1.02 -7.80
CA SER A 506 -26.81 2.40 -7.47
C SER A 506 -26.47 3.33 -8.65
N GLN A 507 -27.21 4.43 -8.80
CA GLN A 507 -26.93 5.43 -9.84
C GLN A 507 -25.50 6.01 -9.77
N LYS A 508 -24.84 5.94 -8.61
CA LYS A 508 -23.46 6.37 -8.44
C LYS A 508 -22.47 5.47 -9.19
N ASP A 509 -22.78 4.17 -9.25
CA ASP A 509 -21.90 3.17 -9.86
C ASP A 509 -21.89 3.36 -11.39
N ILE A 510 -23.06 3.55 -12.01
CA ILE A 510 -23.17 3.80 -13.47
C ILE A 510 -22.48 5.11 -13.87
N ARG A 511 -22.62 6.19 -13.08
CA ARG A 511 -21.93 7.45 -13.38
C ARG A 511 -20.41 7.29 -13.31
N ALA A 512 -19.90 6.52 -12.34
CA ALA A 512 -18.47 6.23 -12.23
C ALA A 512 -17.97 5.40 -13.42
N ASP A 513 -18.71 4.36 -13.83
CA ASP A 513 -18.37 3.52 -15.00
C ASP A 513 -18.32 4.34 -16.30
N LEU A 514 -19.26 5.26 -16.52
CA LEU A 514 -19.26 6.16 -17.68
C LEU A 514 -18.08 7.14 -17.65
N HIS A 515 -17.79 7.70 -16.48
CA HIS A 515 -16.67 8.63 -16.30
C HIS A 515 -15.32 7.95 -16.58
N GLU A 516 -15.10 6.72 -16.10
CA GLU A 516 -13.86 5.99 -16.36
C GLU A 516 -13.73 5.56 -17.83
N LYS A 517 -14.83 5.16 -18.49
CA LYS A 517 -14.84 4.91 -19.95
C LYS A 517 -14.44 6.16 -20.75
N PHE A 518 -14.95 7.32 -20.36
CA PHE A 518 -14.58 8.60 -20.98
C PHE A 518 -13.11 8.93 -20.72
N ALA A 519 -12.68 8.86 -19.46
CA ALA A 519 -11.29 9.11 -19.06
C ALA A 519 -10.31 8.20 -19.84
N GLN A 520 -10.58 6.90 -19.95
CA GLN A 520 -9.74 5.98 -20.72
C GLN A 520 -9.67 6.36 -22.21
N LYS A 521 -10.78 6.79 -22.81
CA LYS A 521 -10.79 7.27 -24.21
C LYS A 521 -9.90 8.51 -24.36
N VAL A 522 -10.00 9.47 -23.44
CA VAL A 522 -9.15 10.67 -23.39
C VAL A 522 -7.68 10.30 -23.23
N ARG A 523 -7.33 9.44 -22.26
CA ARG A 523 -5.95 8.96 -22.04
C ARG A 523 -5.37 8.32 -23.30
N ASN A 524 -6.12 7.43 -23.96
CA ASN A 524 -5.69 6.76 -25.20
C ASN A 524 -5.44 7.76 -26.33
N ARG A 525 -6.32 8.75 -26.50
CA ARG A 525 -6.17 9.81 -27.52
C ARG A 525 -5.05 10.79 -27.21
N MET A 526 -4.80 11.12 -25.94
CA MET A 526 -3.64 11.92 -25.53
C MET A 526 -2.32 11.22 -25.90
N ARG A 527 -2.21 9.91 -25.67
CA ARG A 527 -1.05 9.11 -26.11
C ARG A 527 -0.88 9.17 -27.63
N GLU A 528 -1.95 8.94 -28.39
CA GLU A 528 -1.92 8.95 -29.87
C GLU A 528 -1.57 10.33 -30.47
N VAL A 529 -2.34 11.36 -30.13
CA VAL A 529 -2.27 12.69 -30.76
C VAL A 529 -1.10 13.50 -30.21
N CYS A 530 -0.92 13.52 -28.88
CA CYS A 530 0.07 14.39 -28.26
C CYS A 530 1.44 13.74 -28.12
N LEU A 531 1.52 12.45 -27.82
CA LEU A 531 2.81 11.77 -27.57
C LEU A 531 3.39 11.06 -28.80
N HIS A 532 2.57 10.33 -29.58
CA HIS A 532 3.06 9.64 -30.78
C HIS A 532 3.18 10.58 -31.99
N GLN A 533 2.17 11.43 -32.25
CA GLN A 533 2.19 12.35 -33.39
C GLN A 533 2.86 13.70 -33.08
N GLY A 534 2.99 14.09 -31.81
CA GLY A 534 3.60 15.37 -31.41
C GLY A 534 2.79 16.61 -31.82
N LEU A 535 1.50 16.46 -32.12
CA LEU A 535 0.70 17.54 -32.70
C LEU A 535 0.49 18.70 -31.73
N PHE A 536 0.81 19.91 -32.20
CA PHE A 536 0.79 21.17 -31.46
C PHE A 536 1.87 21.31 -30.36
N SER A 537 2.93 20.50 -30.40
CA SER A 537 4.05 20.63 -29.46
C SER A 537 4.74 22.00 -29.57
N ASP A 538 4.96 22.66 -28.44
CA ASP A 538 5.55 24.01 -28.34
C ASP A 538 6.95 24.00 -27.70
N VAL A 539 7.43 22.85 -27.23
CA VAL A 539 8.76 22.66 -26.66
C VAL A 539 9.37 21.31 -27.04
N TYR A 540 10.68 21.30 -27.24
CA TYR A 540 11.50 20.11 -27.40
C TYR A 540 12.46 19.97 -26.22
N PHE A 541 12.70 18.76 -25.76
CA PHE A 541 13.70 18.42 -24.76
C PHE A 541 14.86 17.70 -25.42
N GLN A 542 16.08 18.24 -25.24
CA GLN A 542 17.33 17.56 -25.57
C GLN A 542 17.72 16.65 -24.40
N LEU A 543 17.64 15.35 -24.66
CA LEU A 543 17.95 14.25 -23.76
C LEU A 543 19.31 13.64 -24.15
N GLU A 544 19.77 12.63 -23.41
CA GLU A 544 21.09 12.01 -23.65
C GLU A 544 21.18 11.25 -24.97
N ASP A 545 20.08 10.64 -25.41
CA ASP A 545 19.96 9.75 -26.56
C ASP A 545 19.05 10.31 -27.68
N GLY A 546 18.55 11.54 -27.55
CA GLY A 546 17.82 12.21 -28.63
C GLY A 546 16.93 13.39 -28.21
N LEU A 547 15.98 13.72 -29.08
CA LEU A 547 14.96 14.75 -28.84
C LEU A 547 13.59 14.12 -28.53
N CYS A 548 12.83 14.80 -27.66
CA CYS A 548 11.42 14.51 -27.38
C CYS A 548 10.60 15.81 -27.36
N CYS A 549 9.46 15.85 -28.06
CA CYS A 549 8.55 17.00 -28.07
C CYS A 549 7.52 16.90 -26.92
N ALA A 550 7.00 18.05 -26.46
CA ALA A 550 5.96 18.14 -25.45
C ALA A 550 5.18 19.47 -25.54
N HIS A 551 4.23 19.67 -24.62
CA HIS A 551 3.34 20.82 -24.52
C HIS A 551 3.51 21.50 -23.16
N LYS A 552 4.06 22.72 -23.12
CA LYS A 552 4.21 23.54 -21.90
C LYS A 552 2.93 23.59 -21.04
N PRO A 553 1.71 23.86 -21.57
CA PRO A 553 0.51 23.92 -20.72
C PRO A 553 0.25 22.65 -19.89
N ILE A 554 0.43 21.46 -20.47
CA ILE A 554 0.22 20.19 -19.76
C ILE A 554 1.35 19.95 -18.75
N LEU A 555 2.61 20.18 -19.14
CA LEU A 555 3.75 20.03 -18.23
C LEU A 555 3.64 20.95 -17.00
N MET A 556 3.22 22.21 -17.22
CA MET A 556 3.03 23.20 -16.16
C MET A 556 1.80 22.96 -15.29
N ALA A 557 0.79 22.26 -15.79
CA ALA A 557 -0.38 21.88 -15.00
C ALA A 557 -0.10 20.65 -14.12
N ARG A 558 0.74 19.73 -14.58
CA ARG A 558 0.95 18.40 -13.97
C ARG A 558 2.28 18.23 -13.22
N CYS A 559 3.18 19.22 -13.26
CA CYS A 559 4.46 19.18 -12.56
C CYS A 559 4.91 20.60 -12.14
N ASP A 560 4.93 20.87 -10.83
CA ASP A 560 5.33 22.17 -10.27
C ASP A 560 6.77 22.58 -10.65
N VAL A 561 7.68 21.62 -10.78
CA VAL A 561 9.08 21.90 -11.19
C VAL A 561 9.12 22.40 -12.64
N MET A 562 8.32 21.81 -13.53
CA MET A 562 8.18 22.30 -14.91
C MET A 562 7.34 23.59 -14.97
N ALA A 563 6.37 23.77 -14.08
CA ALA A 563 5.64 25.02 -13.91
C ALA A 563 6.59 26.17 -13.54
N ALA A 564 7.54 25.95 -12.64
CA ALA A 564 8.57 26.92 -12.28
C ALA A 564 9.55 27.18 -13.45
N MET A 565 9.99 26.13 -14.15
CA MET A 565 10.86 26.22 -15.33
C MET A 565 10.29 27.09 -16.46
N PHE A 566 8.98 26.99 -16.72
CA PHE A 566 8.30 27.72 -17.80
C PHE A 566 7.58 29.01 -17.37
N ARG A 567 7.67 29.41 -16.09
CA ARG A 567 7.18 30.71 -15.58
C ARG A 567 8.34 31.67 -15.34
N GLY A 568 8.05 32.96 -15.30
CA GLY A 568 9.04 34.00 -15.00
C GLY A 568 10.12 34.18 -16.08
N ASP A 569 11.23 34.80 -15.67
CA ASP A 569 12.31 35.24 -16.56
C ASP A 569 13.42 34.16 -16.75
N PHE A 570 13.11 32.88 -16.47
CA PHE A 570 14.01 31.75 -16.79
C PHE A 570 14.19 31.61 -18.31
N ARG A 571 15.36 31.13 -18.76
CA ARG A 571 15.68 31.03 -20.19
C ARG A 571 14.74 30.05 -20.91
N GLU A 572 14.34 29.02 -20.17
CA GLU A 572 13.49 27.91 -20.58
C GLU A 572 12.06 28.35 -20.93
N SER A 573 11.54 29.43 -20.34
CA SER A 573 10.20 29.95 -20.64
C SER A 573 10.06 30.35 -22.12
N SER A 574 11.08 31.03 -22.67
CA SER A 574 11.14 31.46 -24.07
C SER A 574 11.81 30.44 -25.01
N ALA A 575 12.48 29.42 -24.49
CA ALA A 575 13.18 28.42 -25.28
C ALA A 575 12.22 27.51 -26.07
N LYS A 576 12.61 27.18 -27.31
CA LYS A 576 12.02 26.10 -28.12
C LYS A 576 12.66 24.73 -27.83
N VAL A 577 13.93 24.72 -27.40
CA VAL A 577 14.67 23.52 -27.01
C VAL A 577 15.22 23.72 -25.60
N VAL A 578 14.84 22.83 -24.68
CA VAL A 578 15.31 22.80 -23.29
C VAL A 578 16.27 21.63 -23.11
N HIS A 579 17.41 21.86 -22.46
CA HIS A 579 18.38 20.79 -22.20
C HIS A 579 18.07 20.10 -20.87
N PHE A 580 17.98 18.76 -20.86
CA PHE A 580 17.52 18.00 -19.69
C PHE A 580 18.42 16.77 -19.44
N PRO A 581 19.60 16.98 -18.81
CA PRO A 581 20.63 15.96 -18.68
C PRO A 581 20.30 14.87 -17.64
N GLY A 582 21.00 13.74 -17.73
CA GLY A 582 20.82 12.59 -16.84
C GLY A 582 19.56 11.78 -17.13
N VAL A 583 18.97 11.90 -18.32
CA VAL A 583 17.69 11.29 -18.66
C VAL A 583 17.67 10.78 -20.10
N THR A 584 17.28 9.52 -20.26
CA THR A 584 17.07 8.86 -21.55
C THR A 584 15.67 9.12 -22.10
N LYS A 585 15.50 8.97 -23.41
CA LYS A 585 14.23 9.12 -24.11
C LYS A 585 13.16 8.16 -23.60
N CYS A 586 13.53 6.92 -23.29
CA CYS A 586 12.61 5.95 -22.72
C CYS A 586 12.07 6.40 -21.34
N CYS A 587 12.96 6.86 -20.46
CA CYS A 587 12.58 7.39 -19.15
C CYS A 587 11.71 8.65 -19.26
N PHE A 588 12.09 9.60 -20.13
CA PHE A 588 11.31 10.81 -20.36
C PHE A 588 9.95 10.53 -21.00
N GLN A 589 9.85 9.52 -21.88
CA GLN A 589 8.57 9.09 -22.44
C GLN A 589 7.63 8.54 -21.38
N GLN A 590 8.11 7.76 -20.40
CA GLN A 590 7.28 7.30 -19.28
C GLN A 590 6.81 8.46 -18.38
N LEU A 591 7.67 9.46 -18.14
CA LEU A 591 7.24 10.71 -17.51
C LEU A 591 6.12 11.40 -18.30
N LEU A 592 6.24 11.51 -19.63
CA LEU A 592 5.19 12.11 -20.45
C LEU A 592 3.90 11.29 -20.45
N VAL A 593 3.96 9.95 -20.49
CA VAL A 593 2.77 9.10 -20.35
C VAL A 593 2.05 9.40 -19.04
N TYR A 594 2.78 9.48 -17.92
CA TYR A 594 2.22 9.86 -16.62
C TYR A 594 1.59 11.26 -16.63
N LEU A 595 2.30 12.29 -17.09
CA LEU A 595 1.76 13.65 -17.08
C LEU A 595 0.50 13.77 -17.97
N TYR A 596 0.41 13.03 -19.06
CA TYR A 596 -0.69 13.14 -20.04
C TYR A 596 -1.84 12.17 -19.78
N THR A 597 -1.67 11.16 -18.93
CA THR A 597 -2.70 10.12 -18.70
C THR A 597 -2.92 9.72 -17.24
N ASP A 598 -2.05 10.13 -16.31
CA ASP A 598 -2.04 9.68 -14.91
C ASP A 598 -1.70 8.18 -14.71
N GLU A 599 -1.18 7.53 -15.75
CA GLU A 599 -0.83 6.10 -15.83
C GLU A 599 0.67 5.90 -16.15
N ILE A 600 1.14 4.66 -16.09
CA ILE A 600 2.46 4.22 -16.59
C ILE A 600 2.28 3.03 -17.54
N ASP A 601 3.23 2.78 -18.44
CA ASP A 601 3.16 1.65 -19.37
C ASP A 601 3.66 0.33 -18.77
N ASP A 602 3.22 -0.78 -19.38
CA ASP A 602 3.77 -2.12 -19.13
C ASP A 602 5.27 -2.26 -19.47
N THR A 603 5.88 -1.26 -20.12
CA THR A 603 7.33 -1.18 -20.37
C THR A 603 8.13 -0.92 -19.09
N VAL A 604 7.48 -0.50 -18.00
CA VAL A 604 8.10 -0.38 -16.68
C VAL A 604 8.26 -1.77 -16.06
N THR A 605 9.51 -2.11 -15.74
CA THR A 605 9.94 -3.41 -15.20
C THR A 605 10.89 -3.22 -14.01
N PRO A 606 11.17 -4.27 -13.20
CA PRO A 606 12.21 -4.22 -12.18
C PRO A 606 13.64 -3.94 -12.68
N SER A 607 13.87 -3.88 -14.01
CA SER A 607 15.20 -3.67 -14.60
C SER A 607 15.46 -2.24 -15.07
N ASN A 608 14.42 -1.43 -15.28
CA ASN A 608 14.49 -0.04 -15.75
C ASN A 608 13.71 0.94 -14.86
N CYS A 609 13.19 0.50 -13.72
CA CYS A 609 12.41 1.37 -12.82
C CYS A 609 13.25 2.43 -12.10
N LEU A 610 14.56 2.22 -11.91
CA LEU A 610 15.40 3.14 -11.12
C LEU A 610 15.50 4.53 -11.76
N ASP A 611 15.77 4.61 -13.06
CA ASP A 611 15.84 5.88 -13.80
C ASP A 611 14.52 6.68 -13.66
N ILE A 612 13.39 5.96 -13.68
CA ILE A 612 12.04 6.55 -13.55
C ILE A 612 11.78 7.02 -12.11
N LEU A 613 12.21 6.25 -11.10
CA LEU A 613 12.12 6.62 -9.69
C LEU A 613 13.00 7.82 -9.36
N GLU A 614 14.21 7.89 -9.91
CA GLU A 614 15.09 9.06 -9.80
C GLU A 614 14.41 10.29 -10.41
N LEU A 615 13.94 10.18 -11.66
CA LEU A 615 13.30 11.29 -12.38
C LEU A 615 12.02 11.77 -11.68
N ALA A 616 11.19 10.84 -11.18
CA ALA A 616 9.96 11.16 -10.46
C ALA A 616 10.25 11.94 -9.16
N ASN A 617 11.25 11.51 -8.38
CA ASN A 617 11.68 12.23 -7.18
C ASN A 617 12.31 13.59 -7.51
N ARG A 618 13.15 13.66 -8.56
CA ARG A 618 13.78 14.90 -9.05
C ARG A 618 12.76 15.95 -9.50
N LEU A 619 11.57 15.51 -9.91
CA LEU A 619 10.44 16.36 -10.32
C LEU A 619 9.33 16.49 -9.27
N CYS A 620 9.54 15.97 -8.06
CA CYS A 620 8.57 15.98 -6.94
C CYS A 620 7.21 15.36 -7.30
N LEU A 621 7.21 14.18 -7.95
CA LEU A 621 6.00 13.47 -8.41
C LEU A 621 5.70 12.21 -7.56
N PRO A 622 5.17 12.35 -6.32
CA PRO A 622 5.00 11.22 -5.40
C PRO A 622 4.02 10.15 -5.89
N ARG A 623 3.02 10.53 -6.71
CA ARG A 623 2.10 9.56 -7.31
C ARG A 623 2.78 8.70 -8.39
N LEU A 624 3.67 9.28 -9.19
CA LEU A 624 4.47 8.52 -10.16
C LEU A 624 5.40 7.51 -9.45
N VAL A 625 6.03 7.92 -8.34
CA VAL A 625 6.80 7.00 -7.48
C VAL A 625 5.92 5.82 -7.05
N GLY A 626 4.77 6.08 -6.41
CA GLY A 626 3.87 5.03 -5.93
C GLY A 626 3.35 4.09 -7.05
N LEU A 627 3.06 4.62 -8.24
CA LEU A 627 2.65 3.80 -9.40
C LEU A 627 3.78 2.85 -9.84
N VAL A 628 5.02 3.35 -9.94
CA VAL A 628 6.18 2.53 -10.32
C VAL A 628 6.48 1.47 -9.26
N GLU A 629 6.45 1.83 -7.98
CA GLU A 629 6.60 0.87 -6.87
C GLU A 629 5.55 -0.24 -6.94
N GLN A 630 4.27 0.12 -7.11
CA GLN A 630 3.17 -0.83 -7.20
C GLN A 630 3.33 -1.79 -8.39
N LYS A 631 3.68 -1.28 -9.57
CA LYS A 631 3.89 -2.08 -10.79
C LYS A 631 5.06 -3.05 -10.64
N VAL A 632 6.19 -2.58 -10.12
CA VAL A 632 7.39 -3.41 -9.90
C VAL A 632 7.12 -4.52 -8.86
N ILE A 633 6.43 -4.20 -7.76
CA ILE A 633 6.04 -5.19 -6.74
C ILE A 633 5.07 -6.22 -7.32
N HIS A 634 4.07 -5.79 -8.10
CA HIS A 634 3.15 -6.69 -8.77
C HIS A 634 3.87 -7.65 -9.74
N ASP A 635 4.81 -7.13 -10.54
CA ASP A 635 5.61 -7.95 -11.45
C ASP A 635 6.50 -8.95 -10.70
N PHE A 636 7.10 -8.57 -9.57
CA PHE A 636 7.83 -9.50 -8.71
C PHE A 636 6.94 -10.63 -8.17
N ILE A 637 5.74 -10.30 -7.68
CA ILE A 637 4.77 -11.31 -7.19
C ILE A 637 4.36 -12.25 -8.33
N LYS A 638 4.07 -11.70 -9.52
CA LYS A 638 3.73 -12.47 -10.73
C LYS A 638 4.87 -13.41 -11.14
N LEU A 639 6.13 -12.95 -11.12
CA LEU A 639 7.30 -13.75 -11.44
C LEU A 639 7.51 -14.88 -10.41
N SER A 640 7.40 -14.58 -9.12
CA SER A 640 7.48 -15.56 -8.03
C SER A 640 6.42 -16.66 -8.19
N ASN A 641 5.16 -16.29 -8.49
CA ASN A 641 4.08 -17.24 -8.76
C ASN A 641 4.31 -18.13 -10.00
N THR A 642 5.14 -17.68 -10.96
CA THR A 642 5.59 -18.53 -12.10
C THR A 642 6.80 -19.41 -11.77
N GLY A 643 7.26 -19.44 -10.52
CA GLY A 643 8.41 -20.23 -10.07
C GLY A 643 9.77 -19.65 -10.50
N LYS A 644 9.83 -18.38 -10.94
CA LYS A 644 11.09 -17.69 -11.26
C LYS A 644 11.72 -17.12 -9.99
N ASP A 645 13.02 -17.28 -9.84
CA ASP A 645 13.77 -16.73 -8.71
C ASP A 645 13.96 -15.22 -8.86
N THR A 646 13.27 -14.46 -8.02
CA THR A 646 13.32 -12.99 -7.95
C THR A 646 14.30 -12.46 -6.92
N THR A 647 14.89 -13.33 -6.08
CA THR A 647 15.65 -12.92 -4.89
C THR A 647 16.92 -12.13 -5.22
N GLU A 648 17.62 -12.52 -6.28
CA GLU A 648 18.83 -11.83 -6.75
C GLU A 648 18.53 -10.42 -7.30
N HIS A 649 17.37 -10.25 -7.95
CA HIS A 649 16.91 -8.96 -8.43
C HIS A 649 16.52 -8.04 -7.26
N ALA A 650 15.74 -8.55 -6.30
CA ALA A 650 15.38 -7.79 -5.10
C ALA A 650 16.61 -7.35 -4.29
N LEU A 651 17.64 -8.20 -4.18
CA LEU A 651 18.93 -7.86 -3.54
C LEU A 651 19.66 -6.71 -4.25
N ARG A 652 19.67 -6.69 -5.59
CA ARG A 652 20.29 -5.59 -6.35
C ARG A 652 19.48 -4.30 -6.28
N LEU A 653 18.16 -4.39 -6.13
CA LEU A 653 17.25 -3.26 -6.19
C LEU A 653 17.10 -2.53 -4.84
N LEU A 654 17.27 -3.24 -3.72
CA LEU A 654 17.10 -2.74 -2.36
C LEU A 654 17.80 -1.39 -2.10
N GLU A 655 19.12 -1.33 -2.26
CA GLU A 655 19.91 -0.14 -1.91
C GLU A 655 19.71 1.03 -2.89
N PRO A 656 19.65 0.82 -4.22
CA PRO A 656 19.19 1.85 -5.14
C PRO A 656 17.80 2.41 -4.79
N CYS A 657 16.83 1.58 -4.41
CA CYS A 657 15.51 2.07 -3.97
C CYS A 657 15.61 2.95 -2.72
N GLN A 658 16.41 2.57 -1.72
CA GLN A 658 16.66 3.40 -0.54
C GLN A 658 17.35 4.74 -0.91
N MET A 659 18.29 4.74 -1.86
CA MET A 659 18.99 5.94 -2.31
C MET A 659 18.11 6.89 -3.14
N HIS A 660 17.11 6.37 -3.85
CA HIS A 660 16.16 7.14 -4.66
C HIS A 660 14.80 7.34 -3.98
N ASN A 661 14.69 7.21 -2.65
CA ASN A 661 13.46 7.41 -1.86
C ASN A 661 12.25 6.59 -2.36
N ALA A 662 12.48 5.37 -2.84
CA ALA A 662 11.44 4.41 -3.20
C ALA A 662 11.17 3.47 -2.01
N ASP A 663 10.63 4.05 -0.94
CA ASP A 663 10.56 3.44 0.39
C ASP A 663 9.69 2.18 0.42
N GLN A 664 8.56 2.15 -0.29
CA GLN A 664 7.63 1.01 -0.29
C GLN A 664 8.22 -0.18 -1.06
N LEU A 665 8.94 0.09 -2.13
CA LEU A 665 9.68 -0.92 -2.89
C LEU A 665 10.92 -1.41 -2.15
N ALA A 666 11.61 -0.54 -1.42
CA ALA A 666 12.71 -0.93 -0.52
C ALA A 666 12.20 -1.84 0.62
N ASP A 667 11.12 -1.47 1.30
CA ASP A 667 10.48 -2.28 2.35
C ASP A 667 9.99 -3.62 1.81
N TRP A 668 9.41 -3.64 0.60
CA TRP A 668 9.02 -4.89 -0.06
C TRP A 668 10.24 -5.77 -0.38
N CYS A 669 11.34 -5.19 -0.85
CA CYS A 669 12.59 -5.92 -1.07
C CYS A 669 13.14 -6.49 0.24
N LEU A 670 13.20 -5.71 1.32
CA LEU A 670 13.60 -6.17 2.66
C LEU A 670 12.74 -7.35 3.13
N TYR A 671 11.43 -7.25 2.97
CA TYR A 671 10.48 -8.33 3.28
C TYR A 671 10.77 -9.59 2.46
N HIS A 672 10.87 -9.47 1.13
CA HIS A 672 11.08 -10.61 0.23
C HIS A 672 12.42 -11.31 0.51
N ILE A 673 13.48 -10.54 0.78
CA ILE A 673 14.80 -11.05 1.16
C ILE A 673 14.77 -11.71 2.54
N ALA A 674 14.02 -11.15 3.51
CA ALA A 674 13.90 -11.71 4.85
C ALA A 674 13.15 -13.05 4.88
N VAL A 675 12.08 -13.21 4.09
CA VAL A 675 11.34 -14.47 3.96
C VAL A 675 12.16 -15.54 3.23
N ASN A 676 12.93 -15.15 2.20
CA ASN A 676 13.75 -16.08 1.40
C ASN A 676 15.21 -16.20 1.90
N TYR A 677 15.51 -15.69 3.09
CA TYR A 677 16.87 -15.47 3.60
C TYR A 677 17.75 -16.73 3.57
N ASN A 678 17.18 -17.89 3.93
CA ASN A 678 17.93 -19.15 3.99
C ASN A 678 18.34 -19.66 2.60
N ASP A 679 17.53 -19.43 1.58
CA ASP A 679 17.85 -19.84 0.20
C ASP A 679 18.79 -18.86 -0.48
N ILE A 680 18.65 -17.57 -0.18
CA ILE A 680 19.64 -16.54 -0.54
C ILE A 680 21.01 -16.86 0.06
N CYS A 681 21.06 -17.24 1.35
CA CYS A 681 22.31 -17.67 2.00
C CYS A 681 22.98 -18.87 1.31
N ARG A 682 22.21 -19.76 0.70
CA ARG A 682 22.73 -20.92 -0.05
C ARG A 682 23.18 -20.55 -1.46
N LYS A 683 22.41 -19.71 -2.17
CA LYS A 683 22.62 -19.37 -3.59
C LYS A 683 23.63 -18.23 -3.79
N THR A 684 23.44 -17.11 -3.09
CA THR A 684 24.12 -15.84 -3.36
C THR A 684 24.70 -15.15 -2.11
N PRO A 685 25.41 -15.87 -1.20
CA PRO A 685 25.89 -15.32 0.08
C PRO A 685 26.85 -14.14 -0.04
N LYS A 686 27.47 -13.91 -1.22
CA LYS A 686 28.33 -12.74 -1.47
C LYS A 686 27.52 -11.45 -1.53
N LEU A 687 26.37 -11.43 -2.20
CA LEU A 687 25.53 -10.24 -2.32
C LEU A 687 25.02 -9.80 -0.94
N LEU A 688 24.52 -10.77 -0.15
CA LEU A 688 24.02 -10.54 1.20
C LEU A 688 25.07 -9.94 2.16
N ARG A 689 26.35 -10.31 2.01
CA ARG A 689 27.48 -9.78 2.81
C ARG A 689 27.95 -8.40 2.35
N ASN A 690 27.64 -8.01 1.12
CA ASN A 690 28.03 -6.73 0.54
C ASN A 690 27.01 -5.61 0.82
N LEU A 691 25.79 -5.96 1.28
CA LEU A 691 24.78 -4.98 1.71
C LEU A 691 25.31 -4.09 2.85
N HIS A 692 24.74 -2.90 2.97
CA HIS A 692 24.96 -1.97 4.06
C HIS A 692 24.76 -2.66 5.43
N PRO A 693 25.58 -2.37 6.47
CA PRO A 693 25.48 -3.05 7.76
C PRO A 693 24.09 -2.96 8.43
N GLU A 694 23.34 -1.89 8.18
CA GLU A 694 21.97 -1.72 8.67
C GLU A 694 20.99 -2.68 7.99
N ASN A 695 21.08 -2.84 6.66
CA ASN A 695 20.31 -3.84 5.91
C ASN A 695 20.67 -5.26 6.39
N GLN A 696 21.96 -5.55 6.63
CA GLN A 696 22.38 -6.83 7.21
C GLN A 696 21.79 -7.05 8.62
N ALA A 697 21.80 -6.02 9.47
CA ALA A 697 21.24 -6.09 10.82
C ALA A 697 19.71 -6.30 10.80
N TYR A 698 18.99 -5.57 9.94
CA TYR A 698 17.55 -5.75 9.71
C TYR A 698 17.23 -7.17 9.28
N LEU A 699 17.90 -7.67 8.23
CA LEU A 699 17.64 -9.00 7.68
C LEU A 699 17.94 -10.10 8.71
N ASN A 700 19.05 -10.01 9.44
CA ASN A 700 19.35 -10.95 10.53
C ASN A 700 18.27 -10.93 11.64
N ARG A 701 17.69 -9.75 11.91
CA ARG A 701 16.69 -9.53 12.97
C ARG A 701 15.27 -9.94 12.57
N ASN A 702 14.95 -9.91 11.27
CA ASN A 702 13.58 -10.11 10.74
C ASN A 702 13.44 -11.33 9.80
N ARG A 703 14.51 -12.07 9.52
CA ARG A 703 14.48 -13.29 8.70
C ARG A 703 13.45 -14.32 9.17
N TRP A 704 12.85 -15.01 8.21
CA TRP A 704 11.93 -16.11 8.44
C TRP A 704 12.44 -17.40 7.74
N PRO A 705 12.26 -18.59 8.34
CA PRO A 705 11.91 -18.81 9.74
C PRO A 705 12.97 -18.28 10.72
N PRO A 706 12.59 -17.82 11.94
CA PRO A 706 13.53 -17.19 12.88
C PRO A 706 14.65 -18.12 13.37
N VAL A 707 15.78 -17.52 13.76
CA VAL A 707 16.98 -18.23 14.27
C VAL A 707 16.64 -19.23 15.37
N TRP A 708 15.79 -18.84 16.32
CA TRP A 708 15.42 -19.68 17.46
C TRP A 708 14.64 -20.91 16.99
N TYR A 709 13.71 -20.78 16.04
CA TYR A 709 12.93 -21.89 15.51
C TYR A 709 13.82 -22.91 14.80
N LEU A 710 14.79 -22.45 14.00
CA LEU A 710 15.74 -23.33 13.32
C LEU A 710 16.55 -24.16 14.33
N LYS A 711 17.06 -23.53 15.40
CA LYS A 711 17.75 -24.24 16.51
C LYS A 711 16.86 -25.27 17.21
N GLU A 712 15.58 -24.95 17.39
CA GLU A 712 14.60 -25.84 18.01
C GLU A 712 14.25 -27.04 17.16
N TYR A 713 14.05 -26.82 15.85
CA TYR A 713 13.75 -27.89 14.92
C TYR A 713 14.93 -28.86 14.80
N ASP A 714 16.15 -28.32 14.73
CA ASP A 714 17.41 -29.08 14.81
C ASP A 714 17.53 -29.93 16.08
N TYR A 715 17.07 -29.42 17.21
CA TYR A 715 17.05 -30.13 18.49
C TYR A 715 15.99 -31.24 18.50
N TYR A 716 14.77 -30.94 18.04
CA TYR A 716 13.68 -31.90 17.90
C TYR A 716 14.10 -33.10 17.02
N GLU A 717 14.68 -32.84 15.84
CA GLU A 717 15.18 -33.85 14.92
C GLU A 717 16.29 -34.74 15.52
N ARG A 718 17.08 -34.23 16.48
CA ARG A 718 18.04 -35.06 17.24
C ARG A 718 17.31 -35.96 18.22
N CYS A 719 16.38 -35.42 19.02
CA CYS A 719 15.61 -36.20 19.99
C CYS A 719 14.73 -37.28 19.32
N VAL A 720 14.16 -37.01 18.14
CA VAL A 720 13.42 -38.02 17.35
C VAL A 720 14.34 -39.18 16.95
N ARG A 721 15.53 -38.89 16.42
CA ARG A 721 16.52 -39.92 16.05
C ARG A 721 17.02 -40.72 17.26
N GLU A 722 17.24 -40.07 18.39
CA GLU A 722 17.60 -40.72 19.66
C GLU A 722 16.50 -41.66 20.17
N ARG A 723 15.23 -41.24 20.08
CA ARG A 723 14.07 -42.05 20.47
C ARG A 723 13.91 -43.27 19.56
N GLN A 724 13.99 -43.09 18.25
CA GLN A 724 14.01 -44.17 17.26
C GLN A 724 15.20 -45.13 17.42
N TRP A 725 16.31 -44.68 18.01
CA TRP A 725 17.42 -45.55 18.38
C TRP A 725 17.12 -46.39 19.63
N GLN A 726 16.54 -45.78 20.67
CA GLN A 726 16.15 -46.47 21.91
C GLN A 726 15.02 -47.50 21.70
N GLU A 727 14.13 -47.27 20.73
CA GLU A 727 13.00 -48.15 20.42
C GLU A 727 13.37 -49.32 19.49
N LYS A 728 14.59 -49.35 18.93
CA LYS A 728 15.08 -50.51 18.17
C LYS A 728 15.40 -51.67 19.13
N PRO A 729 14.91 -52.90 18.85
CA PRO A 729 15.26 -54.04 19.69
C PRO A 729 16.77 -54.29 19.68
N PRO A 730 17.37 -54.76 20.79
CA PRO A 730 18.78 -55.09 20.82
C PRO A 730 19.09 -56.14 19.76
N LYS A 731 20.02 -55.82 18.85
CA LYS A 731 20.48 -56.77 17.82
C LYS A 731 20.99 -58.03 18.53
N VAL A 732 20.32 -59.16 18.31
CA VAL A 732 20.80 -60.46 18.77
C VAL A 732 22.13 -60.73 18.08
N PHE A 733 23.22 -60.57 18.82
CA PHE A 733 24.56 -60.94 18.36
C PHE A 733 24.62 -62.46 18.22
N LYS A 734 24.29 -62.97 17.02
CA LYS A 734 24.78 -64.28 16.59
C LYS A 734 26.31 -64.20 16.59
N ARG A 735 26.93 -64.83 17.59
CA ARG A 735 28.39 -65.05 17.63
C ARG A 735 28.80 -65.94 16.46
N HIS A 736 29.05 -65.35 15.30
CA HIS A 736 29.91 -65.99 14.31
C HIS A 736 31.36 -65.75 14.71
N ARG A 737 31.94 -66.80 15.28
CA ARG A 737 33.37 -66.96 15.52
C ARG A 737 34.03 -67.18 14.16
N ASN A 738 34.80 -66.22 13.66
CA ASN A 738 35.81 -66.45 12.63
C ASN A 738 36.91 -65.38 12.70
N ASN A 739 38.16 -65.83 12.55
CA ASN A 739 39.35 -64.99 12.54
C ASN A 739 39.53 -64.35 11.16
N SER A 740 39.74 -63.03 11.09
CA SER A 740 40.78 -62.44 10.23
C SER A 740 40.94 -60.95 10.51
N THR A 741 42.20 -60.56 10.55
CA THR A 741 42.81 -59.22 10.73
C THR A 741 42.23 -58.05 9.94
N SER A 742 42.50 -56.84 10.47
CA SER A 742 42.61 -55.53 9.80
C SER A 742 41.39 -54.92 9.12
N GLY A 743 40.95 -53.75 9.62
CA GLY A 743 39.96 -52.88 8.98
C GLY A 743 39.69 -51.62 9.81
N CYS A 744 40.28 -50.48 9.42
CA CYS A 744 40.09 -49.20 10.10
C CYS A 744 38.64 -48.69 9.97
N LEU A 745 38.03 -48.25 11.07
CA LEU A 745 36.71 -47.60 11.05
C LEU A 745 36.83 -46.14 10.61
N CYS A 746 36.83 -45.92 9.30
CA CYS A 746 36.70 -44.58 8.73
C CYS A 746 35.30 -44.01 8.99
N PHE A 747 35.24 -42.82 9.60
CA PHE A 747 34.00 -42.05 9.68
C PHE A 747 33.52 -41.65 8.28
N THR A 748 32.37 -42.15 7.82
CA THR A 748 31.64 -41.55 6.70
C THR A 748 30.69 -40.48 7.21
N GLY A 749 31.25 -39.34 7.62
CA GLY A 749 30.46 -38.15 7.95
C GLY A 749 29.84 -37.55 6.69
N ARG A 750 28.50 -37.58 6.59
CA ARG A 750 27.72 -36.68 5.74
C ARG A 750 26.74 -35.88 6.60
N SER A 751 27.30 -35.07 7.49
CA SER A 751 26.59 -33.92 8.05
C SER A 751 26.69 -32.80 7.03
N ILE A 752 25.58 -32.45 6.38
CA ILE A 752 25.52 -31.33 5.44
C ILE A 752 25.57 -30.01 6.20
N ASP A 753 26.34 -29.06 5.69
CA ASP A 753 26.73 -27.83 6.37
C ASP A 753 25.57 -26.85 6.63
N ILE A 754 25.04 -26.88 7.85
CA ILE A 754 24.20 -25.80 8.42
C ILE A 754 24.94 -25.06 9.56
N ILE A 755 26.07 -25.59 10.04
CA ILE A 755 26.77 -25.10 11.24
C ILE A 755 27.82 -24.01 10.93
N PHE A 756 28.29 -23.88 9.68
CA PHE A 756 29.41 -22.98 9.35
C PHE A 756 29.13 -21.46 9.39
N CYS A 757 27.88 -21.03 9.63
CA CYS A 757 27.54 -19.62 9.86
C CYS A 757 27.34 -19.23 11.34
N LEU A 758 27.41 -20.17 12.29
CA LEU A 758 27.21 -19.89 13.72
C LEU A 758 28.51 -19.70 14.53
N ALA A 759 29.67 -19.97 13.94
CA ALA A 759 30.95 -20.00 14.65
C ALA A 759 31.82 -18.72 14.51
N PHE A 760 31.33 -17.65 13.85
CA PHE A 760 32.15 -16.48 13.52
C PHE A 760 31.51 -15.11 13.84
N VAL A 761 30.77 -15.02 14.95
CA VAL A 761 30.29 -13.74 15.54
C VAL A 761 30.53 -13.70 17.06
N MET A 762 31.65 -14.27 17.53
CA MET A 762 32.16 -14.09 18.90
C MET A 762 33.68 -13.97 18.89
N ASN A 763 34.20 -12.89 18.27
CA ASN A 763 35.52 -12.31 18.58
C ASN A 763 35.76 -10.97 17.84
N LYS A 764 35.06 -9.91 18.26
CA LYS A 764 35.63 -8.61 18.67
C LYS A 764 34.52 -7.66 19.10
#